data_AF-A0A2N2MWJ8-F1
#
_entry.id   AF-A0A2N2MWJ8-F1
#
_cell.length_a   1.000
_cell.length_b   1.000
_cell.length_c   1.000
_cell.angle_alpha   90.00
_cell.angle_beta   90.00
_cell.angle_gamma   90.00
#
_symmetry.space_group_name_H-M   'P 1'
#
loop_
_entity.id
_entity.type
_entity.pdbx_description
1 polymer ?
#
loop_
_entity_poly.entity_id
_entity_poly.type
_entity_poly.pdbx_seq_one_letter_code
_entity_poly.pdbx_strand_id
1 'polypeptide(L)'
;MKFSNSAAKSPHEFIQRRLMQLAALFMTALSIALTLAPAVRIHTSGVELRWQHWIGFAVWLVGFGAVHRQADKWISDRDPYLLPVISLMTGWGLITLFRLDPAYGIRQTIWLAISLVGLIIGLRMQTLLPVLRRYKYIWLTLALTLAFLTFFFGTSPSESGPALWLTFGGIYLQPSEFLKIVLIIYLAAYLADSLPARFRLMQLLTPTLLVAGAALMILVVQRDLGTASLFIAMYTVIIFLASGKRRFLLISFLIIVAALIAGYFVFDVIEVRVEGWLNPWLDPNGRSYQIVQSIIAIANGGLFGRGIGLGSPGVVPVAQSDFIFPTIIEETGLFGAVAVVLLYAVLTLRGFLISLRASNQFQRYLAAGITTYLVSQALLIMGGTTRLLPLTGVTLPFFSYGGSSLVTAFFAALLLLIISHHTTDETSQVVQSKAYFIVGTVYLSALLAVGLVCAWWGFARADALLARNDNPRRFISDQYVQRGKILDRKNVIIAETVGESGNLERVLHFPTLSSVVGYSNASYGQGGLEASLDSILRGVEGNNPVTVFNNRLLNSQYPVGADIRLSLDTNLQLIADDLLKDKTGSIVMLNAQSGEVMVMATSPTFDSNALEENWETWKSDPTSPLLNRATQGQYPASNATAGLMLARLLADQRLPSFAPEQEWSTDIQNSLYCAQTPGSEAGWGELIISGCNRSFNMLEYYLGLDNKLDLYQELGLFSQPELSIADSISTETSKTAPKQEGRNLLVSPLQMAAAYAALSNGGKVVSPLLATAFSYNDDQWSLFSTDSTPTTLPGMDTAQSASILASTTLPGWSLVSTGLTESGKVNWFIAGTPVDWKGTPVVLVVALEDATTNLSIKIGTEMINAAVNTIN
;
A
#
# COMPACT_ATOMS: atom_id res chain seq x y z
N MET A 1 36.86 -34.50 -51.64
CA MET A 1 37.16 -33.55 -50.54
C MET A 1 37.09 -32.13 -51.09
N LYS A 2 35.99 -31.40 -50.82
CA LYS A 2 35.95 -29.94 -51.01
C LYS A 2 36.19 -29.33 -49.64
N PHE A 3 37.34 -28.69 -49.46
CA PHE A 3 37.60 -27.90 -48.27
C PHE A 3 36.56 -26.77 -48.23
N SER A 4 35.75 -26.81 -47.17
CA SER A 4 34.80 -25.77 -46.80
C SER A 4 35.57 -24.47 -46.58
N ASN A 5 35.48 -23.53 -47.53
CA ASN A 5 35.78 -22.13 -47.27
C ASN A 5 35.03 -21.71 -46.01
N SER A 6 35.75 -21.43 -44.93
CA SER A 6 35.21 -20.68 -43.81
C SER A 6 34.89 -19.29 -44.32
N ALA A 7 33.66 -19.10 -44.81
CA ALA A 7 33.13 -17.78 -45.10
C ALA A 7 33.29 -16.94 -43.82
N ALA A 8 34.04 -15.84 -43.91
CA ALA A 8 34.17 -14.90 -42.81
C ALA A 8 32.76 -14.49 -42.36
N LYS A 9 32.39 -14.81 -41.12
CA LYS A 9 31.09 -14.46 -40.56
C LYS A 9 30.88 -12.96 -40.67
N SER A 10 29.70 -12.54 -41.11
CA SER A 10 29.40 -11.10 -41.24
C SER A 10 29.54 -10.42 -39.87
N PRO A 11 29.92 -9.13 -39.80
CA PRO A 11 29.98 -8.39 -38.53
C PRO A 11 28.66 -8.46 -37.76
N HIS A 12 27.53 -8.52 -38.47
CA HIS A 12 26.18 -8.67 -37.92
C HIS A 12 26.01 -10.00 -37.18
N GLU A 13 26.42 -11.12 -37.78
CA GLU A 13 26.37 -12.44 -37.15
C GLU A 13 27.19 -12.49 -35.85
N PHE A 14 28.36 -11.84 -35.84
CA PHE A 14 29.21 -11.77 -34.67
C PHE A 14 28.57 -11.00 -33.51
N ILE A 15 27.99 -9.83 -33.78
CA ILE A 15 27.28 -9.01 -32.79
C ILE A 15 26.10 -9.80 -32.21
N GLN A 16 25.26 -10.38 -33.06
CA GLN A 16 24.10 -11.12 -32.62
C GLN A 16 24.49 -12.31 -31.75
N ARG A 17 25.52 -13.08 -32.14
CA ARG A 17 26.02 -14.22 -31.35
C ARG A 17 26.46 -13.79 -29.95
N ARG A 18 27.22 -12.68 -29.83
CA ARG A 18 27.66 -12.17 -28.53
C ARG A 18 26.49 -11.73 -27.67
N LEU A 19 25.50 -11.03 -28.25
CA LEU A 19 24.31 -10.61 -27.52
C LEU A 19 23.45 -11.80 -27.06
N MET A 20 23.30 -12.84 -27.89
CA MET A 20 22.65 -14.09 -27.48
C MET A 20 23.38 -14.77 -26.32
N GLN A 21 24.72 -14.77 -26.32
CA GLN A 21 25.53 -15.33 -25.23
C GLN A 21 25.36 -14.53 -23.93
N LEU A 22 25.33 -13.20 -24.01
CA LEU A 22 25.06 -12.34 -22.85
C LEU A 22 23.64 -12.56 -22.30
N ALA A 23 22.63 -12.70 -23.17
CA ALA A 23 21.28 -13.04 -22.75
C ALA A 23 21.25 -14.41 -22.05
N ALA A 24 21.93 -15.42 -22.60
CA ALA A 24 22.01 -16.74 -21.97
C ALA A 24 22.71 -16.70 -20.60
N LEU A 25 23.82 -15.95 -20.48
CA LEU A 25 24.53 -15.75 -19.21
C LEU A 25 23.63 -15.08 -18.16
N PHE A 26 22.94 -14.00 -18.54
CA PHE A 26 21.98 -13.31 -17.68
C PHE A 26 20.86 -14.25 -17.22
N MET A 27 20.24 -14.97 -18.16
CA MET A 27 19.17 -15.93 -17.84
C MET A 27 19.64 -17.08 -16.95
N THR A 28 20.88 -17.54 -17.12
CA THR A 28 21.48 -18.57 -16.26
C THR A 28 21.66 -18.02 -14.84
N ALA A 29 22.20 -16.81 -14.69
CA ALA A 29 22.38 -16.17 -13.39
C ALA A 29 21.03 -15.96 -12.69
N LEU A 30 20.02 -15.48 -13.43
CA LEU A 30 18.65 -15.30 -12.93
C LEU A 30 18.04 -16.62 -12.45
N SER A 31 18.23 -17.70 -13.21
CA SER A 31 17.71 -19.04 -12.86
C SER A 31 18.40 -19.61 -11.62
N ILE A 32 19.71 -19.43 -11.47
CA ILE A 32 20.46 -19.85 -10.27
C ILE A 32 19.98 -19.05 -9.05
N ALA A 33 19.87 -17.72 -9.17
CA ALA A 33 19.39 -16.86 -8.10
C ALA A 33 17.98 -17.28 -7.64
N LEU A 34 17.07 -17.53 -8.58
CA LEU A 34 15.72 -17.99 -8.26
C LEU A 34 15.69 -19.38 -7.59
N THR A 35 16.59 -20.30 -7.97
CA THR A 35 16.73 -21.60 -7.31
C THR A 35 17.14 -21.45 -5.84
N LEU A 36 18.07 -20.53 -5.55
CA LEU A 36 18.62 -20.31 -4.20
C LEU A 36 17.77 -19.38 -3.33
N ALA A 37 16.84 -18.63 -3.91
CA ALA A 37 16.05 -17.62 -3.20
C ALA A 37 15.36 -18.10 -1.91
N PRO A 38 14.73 -19.30 -1.84
CA PRO A 38 14.14 -19.78 -0.58
C PRO A 38 15.15 -19.94 0.56
N ALA A 39 16.34 -20.47 0.25
CA ALA A 39 17.41 -20.64 1.22
C ALA A 39 17.99 -19.30 1.70
N VAL A 40 18.12 -18.33 0.79
CA VAL A 40 18.58 -16.97 1.12
C VAL A 40 17.54 -16.24 1.99
N ARG A 41 16.24 -16.39 1.70
CA ARG A 41 15.17 -15.68 2.41
C ARG A 41 15.03 -16.10 3.88
N ILE A 42 15.34 -17.35 4.20
CA ILE A 42 15.19 -17.93 5.55
C ILE A 42 16.58 -18.14 6.22
N HIS A 43 17.65 -17.72 5.55
CA HIS A 43 19.05 -17.88 6.00
C HIS A 43 19.43 -19.32 6.36
N THR A 44 18.82 -20.31 5.71
CA THR A 44 18.94 -21.73 6.06
C THR A 44 19.05 -22.61 4.81
N SER A 45 19.95 -23.60 4.83
CA SER A 45 20.18 -24.53 3.70
C SER A 45 19.20 -25.71 3.63
N GLY A 46 18.42 -25.95 4.68
CA GLY A 46 17.46 -27.06 4.79
C GLY A 46 16.13 -26.86 4.06
N VAL A 47 16.05 -25.93 3.11
CA VAL A 47 14.79 -25.56 2.41
C VAL A 47 14.76 -26.20 1.03
N GLU A 48 13.56 -26.61 0.58
CA GLU A 48 13.37 -27.08 -0.79
C GLU A 48 13.71 -25.98 -1.81
N LEU A 49 14.70 -26.26 -2.65
CA LEU A 49 15.12 -25.35 -3.71
C LEU A 49 14.14 -25.38 -4.88
N ARG A 50 14.02 -24.25 -5.58
CA ARG A 50 13.14 -24.15 -6.76
C ARG A 50 13.84 -24.71 -7.99
N TRP A 51 13.31 -25.79 -8.56
CA TRP A 51 13.86 -26.42 -9.77
C TRP A 51 12.95 -26.33 -11.00
N GLN A 52 11.66 -26.02 -10.82
CA GLN A 52 10.67 -26.14 -11.90
C GLN A 52 10.92 -25.18 -13.08
N HIS A 53 11.47 -24.00 -12.84
CA HIS A 53 11.77 -23.01 -13.90
C HIS A 53 12.85 -23.46 -14.88
N TRP A 54 13.67 -24.45 -14.53
CA TRP A 54 14.71 -24.97 -15.41
C TRP A 54 14.13 -25.62 -16.68
N ILE A 55 12.89 -26.12 -16.63
CA ILE A 55 12.19 -26.63 -17.81
C ILE A 55 11.96 -25.49 -18.82
N GLY A 56 11.43 -24.37 -18.34
CA GLY A 56 11.24 -23.17 -19.14
C GLY A 56 12.55 -22.62 -19.69
N PHE A 57 13.59 -22.56 -18.84
CA PHE A 57 14.93 -22.14 -19.24
C PHE A 57 15.52 -23.04 -20.33
N ALA A 58 15.39 -24.36 -20.22
CA ALA A 58 15.90 -25.31 -21.20
C ALA A 58 15.19 -25.16 -22.56
N VAL A 59 13.85 -25.05 -22.55
CA VAL A 59 13.06 -24.80 -23.78
C VAL A 59 13.45 -23.47 -24.42
N TRP A 60 13.62 -22.42 -23.61
CA TRP A 60 14.10 -21.12 -24.06
C TRP A 60 15.49 -21.22 -24.71
N LEU A 61 16.46 -21.83 -24.03
CA LEU A 61 17.85 -21.93 -24.50
C LEU A 61 17.96 -22.74 -25.80
N VAL A 62 17.36 -23.93 -25.83
CA VAL A 62 17.38 -24.82 -27.00
C VAL A 62 16.61 -24.18 -28.16
N GLY A 63 15.43 -23.63 -27.88
CA GLY A 63 14.55 -23.07 -28.89
C GLY A 63 15.14 -21.81 -29.54
N PHE A 64 15.66 -20.85 -28.76
CA PHE A 64 16.34 -19.68 -29.31
C PHE A 64 17.69 -20.04 -29.97
N GLY A 65 18.41 -21.05 -29.47
CA GLY A 65 19.59 -21.58 -30.15
C GLY A 65 19.26 -22.16 -31.53
N ALA A 66 18.15 -22.90 -31.64
CA ALA A 66 17.65 -23.43 -32.91
C ALA A 66 17.20 -22.31 -33.86
N VAL A 67 16.46 -21.31 -33.36
CA VAL A 67 16.07 -20.12 -34.14
C VAL A 67 17.29 -19.36 -34.62
N HIS A 68 18.29 -19.11 -33.78
CA HIS A 68 19.52 -18.42 -34.15
C HIS A 68 20.25 -19.15 -35.28
N ARG A 69 20.45 -20.48 -35.14
CA ARG A 69 21.08 -21.31 -36.17
C ARG A 69 20.28 -21.34 -37.48
N GLN A 70 18.95 -21.41 -37.37
CA GLN A 70 18.07 -21.40 -38.54
C GLN A 70 18.12 -20.04 -39.24
N ALA A 71 18.08 -18.95 -38.49
CA ALA A 71 18.14 -17.62 -39.04
C ALA A 71 19.50 -17.37 -39.73
N ASP A 72 20.62 -17.82 -39.16
CA ASP A 72 21.95 -17.75 -39.81
C ASP A 72 21.97 -18.48 -41.16
N LYS A 73 21.19 -19.55 -41.31
CA LYS A 73 21.10 -20.32 -42.56
C LYS A 73 20.25 -19.64 -43.64
N TRP A 74 19.15 -18.99 -43.28
CA TRP A 74 18.14 -18.52 -44.25
C TRP A 74 18.07 -17.00 -44.41
N ILE A 75 18.52 -16.23 -43.41
CA ILE A 75 18.49 -14.76 -43.36
C ILE A 75 19.78 -14.22 -42.73
N SER A 76 20.93 -14.51 -43.33
CA SER A 76 22.26 -14.22 -42.77
C SER A 76 22.55 -12.72 -42.55
N ASP A 77 22.01 -11.84 -43.40
CA ASP A 77 22.22 -10.39 -43.33
C ASP A 77 21.03 -9.63 -42.72
N ARG A 78 20.60 -10.06 -41.54
CA ARG A 78 19.46 -9.48 -40.81
C ARG A 78 19.91 -8.46 -39.75
N ASP A 79 18.95 -7.76 -39.14
CA ASP A 79 19.26 -6.91 -37.99
C ASP A 79 19.76 -7.77 -36.80
N PRO A 80 20.96 -7.50 -36.25
CA PRO A 80 21.59 -8.37 -35.26
C PRO A 80 21.09 -8.14 -33.83
N TYR A 81 20.21 -7.15 -33.59
CA TYR A 81 19.74 -6.78 -32.26
C TYR A 81 18.34 -7.31 -31.95
N LEU A 82 17.47 -7.46 -32.97
CA LEU A 82 16.09 -7.89 -32.78
C LEU A 82 15.95 -9.22 -32.04
N LEU A 83 16.58 -10.28 -32.56
CA LEU A 83 16.44 -11.62 -32.00
C LEU A 83 16.98 -11.70 -30.54
N PRO A 84 18.18 -11.17 -30.21
CA PRO A 84 18.64 -11.11 -28.83
C PRO A 84 17.69 -10.36 -27.89
N VAL A 85 17.18 -9.19 -28.28
CA VAL A 85 16.25 -8.40 -27.46
C VAL A 85 14.97 -9.19 -27.18
N ILE A 86 14.34 -9.76 -28.21
CA ILE A 86 13.14 -10.60 -28.05
C ILE A 86 13.43 -11.80 -27.15
N SER A 87 14.58 -12.47 -27.36
CA SER A 87 14.97 -13.63 -26.54
C SER A 87 15.10 -13.26 -25.06
N LEU A 88 15.74 -12.13 -24.75
CA LEU A 88 15.96 -11.68 -23.39
C LEU A 88 14.64 -11.30 -22.71
N MET A 89 13.78 -10.54 -23.39
CA MET A 89 12.46 -10.15 -22.87
C MET A 89 11.59 -11.38 -22.58
N THR A 90 11.55 -12.34 -23.51
CA THR A 90 10.77 -13.57 -23.33
C THR A 90 11.34 -14.50 -22.26
N GLY A 91 12.66 -14.62 -22.17
CA GLY A 91 13.30 -15.40 -21.12
C GLY A 91 13.02 -14.81 -19.74
N TRP A 92 13.23 -13.50 -19.58
CA TRP A 92 13.02 -12.82 -18.31
C TRP A 92 11.56 -12.85 -17.88
N GLY A 93 10.62 -12.59 -18.80
CA GLY A 93 9.19 -12.78 -18.55
C GLY A 93 8.86 -14.21 -18.10
N LEU A 94 9.38 -15.22 -18.80
CA LEU A 94 9.14 -16.63 -18.47
C LEU A 94 9.61 -17.01 -17.06
N ILE A 95 10.83 -16.62 -16.68
CA ILE A 95 11.35 -16.90 -15.33
C ILE A 95 10.54 -16.16 -14.26
N THR A 96 10.11 -14.92 -14.55
CA THR A 96 9.22 -14.16 -13.66
C THR A 96 7.87 -14.86 -13.47
N LEU A 97 7.31 -15.46 -14.53
CA LEU A 97 6.08 -16.24 -14.43
C LEU A 97 6.24 -17.50 -13.57
N PHE A 98 7.34 -18.25 -13.73
CA PHE A 98 7.64 -19.36 -12.82
C PHE A 98 7.86 -18.92 -11.37
N ARG A 99 8.41 -17.71 -11.18
CA ARG A 99 8.57 -17.11 -9.84
C ARG A 99 7.21 -16.83 -9.20
N LEU A 100 6.25 -16.30 -9.95
CA LEU A 100 4.90 -15.99 -9.48
C LEU A 100 4.06 -17.24 -9.25
N ASP A 101 3.91 -18.07 -10.28
CA ASP A 101 3.14 -19.30 -10.24
C ASP A 101 3.68 -20.29 -11.29
N PRO A 102 4.23 -21.44 -10.86
CA PRO A 102 4.76 -22.44 -11.78
C PRO A 102 3.76 -22.96 -12.82
N ALA A 103 2.46 -22.98 -12.52
CA ALA A 103 1.44 -23.43 -13.47
C ALA A 103 1.35 -22.49 -14.68
N TYR A 104 1.36 -21.17 -14.45
CA TYR A 104 1.43 -20.17 -15.53
C TYR A 104 2.78 -20.24 -16.26
N GLY A 105 3.88 -20.51 -15.54
CA GLY A 105 5.20 -20.74 -16.13
C GLY A 105 5.22 -21.91 -17.14
N ILE A 106 4.62 -23.05 -16.78
CA ILE A 106 4.50 -24.21 -17.67
C ILE A 106 3.62 -23.87 -18.89
N ARG A 107 2.47 -23.25 -18.69
CA ARG A 107 1.57 -22.85 -19.79
C ARG A 107 2.27 -21.90 -20.77
N GLN A 108 2.98 -20.89 -20.26
CA GLN A 108 3.76 -19.98 -21.09
C GLN A 108 4.89 -20.71 -21.83
N THR A 109 5.53 -21.69 -21.21
CA THR A 109 6.58 -22.51 -21.85
C THR A 109 6.02 -23.25 -23.08
N ILE A 110 4.81 -23.79 -22.99
CA ILE A 110 4.12 -24.44 -24.13
C ILE A 110 3.85 -23.43 -25.24
N TRP A 111 3.29 -22.26 -24.91
CA TRP A 111 3.04 -21.19 -25.88
C TRP A 111 4.33 -20.67 -26.53
N LEU A 112 5.41 -20.59 -25.76
CA LEU A 112 6.74 -20.24 -26.26
C LEU A 112 7.24 -21.29 -27.25
N ALA A 113 7.14 -22.57 -26.93
CA ALA A 113 7.54 -23.65 -27.83
C ALA A 113 6.74 -23.60 -29.15
N ILE A 114 5.42 -23.40 -29.08
CA ILE A 114 4.56 -23.22 -30.27
C ILE A 114 5.02 -22.00 -31.09
N SER A 115 5.28 -20.87 -30.42
CA SER A 115 5.71 -19.63 -31.07
C SER A 115 7.08 -19.78 -31.75
N LEU A 116 8.03 -20.47 -31.12
CA LEU A 116 9.36 -20.74 -31.66
C LEU A 116 9.30 -21.69 -32.86
N VAL A 117 8.47 -22.74 -32.80
CA VAL A 117 8.23 -23.62 -33.96
C VAL A 117 7.61 -22.84 -35.12
N GLY A 118 6.60 -22.01 -34.85
CA GLY A 118 5.99 -21.13 -35.85
C GLY A 118 7.00 -20.17 -36.48
N LEU A 119 7.89 -19.59 -35.67
CA LEU A 119 8.96 -18.73 -36.15
C LEU A 119 9.98 -19.49 -37.01
N ILE A 120 10.40 -20.71 -36.62
CA ILE A 120 11.30 -21.56 -37.41
C ILE A 120 10.69 -21.92 -38.77
N ILE A 121 9.40 -22.29 -38.80
CA ILE A 121 8.67 -22.61 -40.02
C ILE A 121 8.58 -21.36 -40.89
N GLY A 122 8.17 -20.23 -40.32
CA GLY A 122 8.05 -18.96 -41.02
C GLY A 122 9.35 -18.47 -41.65
N LEU A 123 10.49 -18.65 -40.96
CA LEU A 123 11.81 -18.31 -41.50
C LEU A 123 12.18 -19.12 -42.75
N ARG A 124 11.57 -20.29 -42.98
CA ARG A 124 11.75 -21.11 -44.20
C ARG A 124 10.87 -20.64 -45.35
N MET A 125 9.82 -19.87 -45.06
CA MET A 125 8.81 -19.47 -46.05
C MET A 125 9.17 -18.14 -46.72
N GLN A 126 10.01 -18.20 -47.75
CA GLN A 126 10.41 -17.01 -48.53
C GLN A 126 9.23 -16.28 -49.20
N THR A 127 8.11 -16.98 -49.45
CA THR A 127 6.90 -16.42 -50.07
C THR A 127 5.91 -15.80 -49.09
N LEU A 128 6.22 -15.75 -47.79
CA LEU A 128 5.30 -15.29 -46.75
C LEU A 128 4.79 -13.85 -46.97
N LEU A 129 5.70 -12.89 -47.17
CA LEU A 129 5.32 -11.48 -47.38
C LEU A 129 4.47 -11.26 -48.65
N PRO A 130 4.82 -11.83 -49.83
CA PRO A 130 3.96 -11.76 -51.02
C PRO A 130 2.57 -12.36 -50.80
N VAL A 131 2.45 -13.51 -50.12
CA VAL A 131 1.17 -14.18 -49.86
C VAL A 131 0.29 -13.31 -48.96
N LEU A 132 0.85 -12.74 -47.88
CA LEU A 132 0.13 -11.84 -46.99
C LEU A 132 -0.39 -10.59 -47.72
N ARG A 133 0.43 -9.98 -48.60
CA ARG A 133 0.01 -8.82 -49.41
C ARG A 133 -1.10 -9.18 -50.41
N ARG A 134 -0.97 -10.31 -51.10
CA ARG A 134 -1.92 -10.76 -52.14
C ARG A 134 -3.30 -11.06 -51.56
N TYR A 135 -3.35 -11.76 -50.43
CA TYR A 135 -4.59 -12.20 -49.80
C TYR A 135 -5.04 -11.32 -48.63
N LYS A 136 -4.60 -10.05 -48.60
CA LYS A 136 -4.88 -9.09 -47.51
C LYS A 136 -6.36 -9.01 -47.10
N TYR A 137 -7.28 -9.05 -48.07
CA TYR A 137 -8.72 -8.99 -47.80
C TYR A 137 -9.25 -10.28 -47.17
N ILE A 138 -8.76 -11.44 -47.60
CA ILE A 138 -9.18 -12.75 -47.05
C ILE A 138 -8.76 -12.85 -45.58
N TRP A 139 -7.52 -12.48 -45.27
CA TRP A 139 -7.04 -12.50 -43.88
C TRP A 139 -7.82 -11.53 -43.01
N LEU A 140 -8.09 -10.32 -43.51
CA LEU A 140 -8.84 -9.30 -42.79
C LEU A 140 -10.29 -9.71 -42.52
N THR A 141 -11.01 -10.19 -43.53
CA THR A 141 -12.39 -10.65 -43.33
C THR A 141 -12.45 -11.84 -42.40
N LEU A 142 -11.53 -12.80 -42.52
CA LEU A 142 -11.43 -13.92 -41.59
C LEU A 142 -11.22 -13.45 -40.14
N ALA A 143 -10.27 -12.53 -39.90
CA ALA A 143 -9.99 -12.02 -38.56
C ALA A 143 -11.18 -11.23 -37.97
N LEU A 144 -11.86 -10.41 -38.78
CA LEU A 144 -13.07 -9.71 -38.37
C LEU A 144 -14.23 -10.66 -38.07
N THR A 145 -14.41 -11.70 -38.89
CA THR A 145 -15.42 -12.74 -38.65
C THR A 145 -15.13 -13.50 -37.37
N LEU A 146 -13.87 -13.90 -37.12
CA LEU A 146 -13.50 -14.56 -35.87
C LEU A 146 -13.72 -13.66 -34.65
N ALA A 147 -13.39 -12.37 -34.75
CA ALA A 147 -13.68 -11.40 -33.69
C ALA A 147 -15.19 -11.25 -33.47
N PHE A 148 -15.99 -11.18 -34.53
CA PHE A 148 -17.45 -11.12 -34.44
C PHE A 148 -18.06 -12.40 -33.84
N LEU A 149 -17.51 -13.58 -34.14
CA LEU A 149 -18.00 -14.86 -33.60
C LEU A 149 -17.90 -14.96 -32.08
N THR A 150 -17.04 -14.17 -31.43
CA THR A 150 -16.99 -14.12 -29.95
C THR A 150 -18.28 -13.58 -29.32
N PHE A 151 -19.13 -12.84 -30.05
CA PHE A 151 -20.45 -12.47 -29.52
C PHE A 151 -21.37 -13.67 -29.29
N PHE A 152 -21.19 -14.75 -30.05
CA PHE A 152 -22.03 -15.94 -29.98
C PHE A 152 -21.36 -17.10 -29.23
N PHE A 153 -20.05 -17.25 -29.40
CA PHE A 153 -19.27 -18.38 -28.88
C PHE A 153 -18.15 -17.94 -27.92
N GLY A 154 -18.14 -16.68 -27.52
CA GLY A 154 -17.16 -16.14 -26.60
C GLY A 154 -17.33 -16.74 -25.21
N THR A 155 -16.20 -16.94 -24.55
CA THR A 155 -16.09 -17.36 -23.16
C THR A 155 -15.11 -16.44 -22.46
N SER A 156 -15.15 -16.41 -21.12
CA SER A 156 -14.14 -15.75 -20.32
C SER A 156 -13.33 -16.80 -19.54
N PRO A 157 -11.98 -16.77 -19.60
CA PRO A 157 -11.11 -17.61 -18.78
C PRO A 157 -11.23 -17.33 -17.28
N SER A 158 -11.72 -16.14 -16.91
CA SER A 158 -12.06 -15.75 -15.55
C SER A 158 -13.58 -15.62 -15.48
N GLU A 159 -14.25 -16.35 -14.58
CA GLU A 159 -15.72 -16.49 -14.56
C GLU A 159 -16.48 -15.14 -14.52
N SER A 160 -15.83 -14.04 -14.13
CA SER A 160 -16.38 -12.68 -14.01
C SER A 160 -16.01 -11.70 -15.14
N GLY A 161 -15.24 -12.12 -16.15
CA GLY A 161 -14.73 -11.24 -17.23
C GLY A 161 -15.60 -11.19 -18.50
N PRO A 162 -15.37 -10.22 -19.40
CA PRO A 162 -16.03 -10.15 -20.70
C PRO A 162 -15.68 -11.37 -21.58
N ALA A 163 -16.63 -11.84 -22.37
CA ALA A 163 -16.49 -13.05 -23.19
C ALA A 163 -15.68 -12.81 -24.48
N LEU A 164 -14.36 -12.62 -24.35
CA LEU A 164 -13.47 -12.25 -25.47
C LEU A 164 -12.76 -13.44 -26.14
N TRP A 165 -12.87 -14.66 -25.57
CA TRP A 165 -12.06 -15.81 -25.98
C TRP A 165 -12.90 -16.91 -26.64
N LEU A 166 -12.40 -17.48 -27.73
CA LEU A 166 -12.92 -18.71 -28.32
C LEU A 166 -12.20 -19.91 -27.72
N THR A 167 -12.94 -20.97 -27.37
CA THR A 167 -12.36 -22.19 -26.79
C THR A 167 -12.34 -23.32 -27.80
N PHE A 168 -11.22 -24.04 -27.84
CA PHE A 168 -11.10 -25.28 -28.59
C PHE A 168 -10.27 -26.28 -27.81
N GLY A 169 -10.89 -27.37 -27.34
CA GLY A 169 -10.19 -28.44 -26.61
C GLY A 169 -9.44 -27.98 -25.36
N GLY A 170 -9.99 -27.03 -24.60
CA GLY A 170 -9.35 -26.46 -23.40
C GLY A 170 -8.31 -25.36 -23.67
N ILE A 171 -8.09 -24.99 -24.94
CA ILE A 171 -7.21 -23.88 -25.34
C ILE A 171 -8.05 -22.64 -25.60
N TYR A 172 -7.66 -21.52 -24.99
CA TYR A 172 -8.30 -20.21 -25.17
C TYR A 172 -7.54 -19.39 -26.21
N LEU A 173 -8.23 -19.02 -27.29
CA LEU A 173 -7.71 -18.17 -28.34
C LEU A 173 -8.48 -16.86 -28.38
N GLN A 174 -7.77 -15.73 -28.34
CA GLN A 174 -8.36 -14.40 -28.42
C GLN A 174 -8.24 -13.87 -29.84
N PRO A 175 -9.34 -13.78 -30.62
CA PRO A 175 -9.27 -13.33 -32.02
C PRO A 175 -8.78 -11.89 -32.18
N SER A 176 -9.05 -11.02 -31.19
CA SER A 176 -8.62 -9.62 -31.24
C SER A 176 -7.10 -9.45 -31.24
N GLU A 177 -6.34 -10.38 -30.63
CA GLU A 177 -4.86 -10.40 -30.74
C GLU A 177 -4.42 -10.59 -32.20
N PHE A 178 -4.99 -11.57 -32.90
CA PHE A 178 -4.67 -11.81 -34.31
C PHE A 178 -5.16 -10.68 -35.23
N LEU A 179 -6.30 -10.08 -34.93
CA LEU A 179 -6.84 -8.96 -35.69
C LEU A 179 -5.89 -7.75 -35.72
N LYS A 180 -5.11 -7.50 -34.65
CA LYS A 180 -4.11 -6.42 -34.58
C LYS A 180 -3.14 -6.50 -35.76
N ILE A 181 -2.49 -7.66 -35.93
CA ILE A 181 -1.44 -7.83 -36.95
C ILE A 181 -2.02 -7.88 -38.36
N VAL A 182 -3.18 -8.52 -38.53
CA VAL A 182 -3.86 -8.59 -39.82
C VAL A 182 -4.30 -7.19 -40.28
N LEU A 183 -4.79 -6.35 -39.37
CA LEU A 183 -5.14 -4.97 -39.69
C LEU A 183 -3.91 -4.18 -40.15
N ILE A 184 -2.75 -4.36 -39.51
CA ILE A 184 -1.49 -3.74 -39.96
C ILE A 184 -1.13 -4.20 -41.38
N ILE A 185 -1.20 -5.51 -41.64
CA ILE A 185 -0.91 -6.08 -42.96
C ILE A 185 -1.83 -5.48 -44.02
N TYR A 186 -3.13 -5.40 -43.73
CA TYR A 186 -4.12 -4.80 -44.61
C TYR A 186 -3.79 -3.32 -44.89
N LEU A 187 -3.60 -2.51 -43.84
CA LEU A 187 -3.30 -1.08 -43.98
C LEU A 187 -2.02 -0.86 -44.77
N ALA A 188 -0.95 -1.58 -44.44
CA ALA A 188 0.33 -1.48 -45.13
C ALA A 188 0.20 -1.82 -46.61
N ALA A 189 -0.52 -2.89 -46.95
CA ALA A 189 -0.70 -3.32 -48.33
C ALA A 189 -1.61 -2.38 -49.12
N TYR A 190 -2.73 -1.95 -48.53
CA TYR A 190 -3.65 -1.01 -49.15
C TYR A 190 -2.98 0.33 -49.44
N LEU A 191 -2.28 0.90 -48.45
CA LEU A 191 -1.57 2.18 -48.61
C LEU A 191 -0.44 2.09 -49.64
N ALA A 192 0.31 0.98 -49.67
CA ALA A 192 1.34 0.76 -50.67
C ALA A 192 0.78 0.63 -52.10
N ASP A 193 -0.42 0.08 -52.26
CA ASP A 193 -1.08 -0.04 -53.57
C ASP A 193 -1.73 1.27 -54.01
N SER A 194 -2.23 2.09 -53.07
CA SER A 194 -3.01 3.29 -53.36
C SER A 194 -2.19 4.59 -53.47
N LEU A 195 -1.06 4.73 -52.77
CA LEU A 195 -0.25 5.97 -52.82
C LEU A 195 0.38 6.28 -54.19
N PRO A 196 0.82 5.30 -55.00
CA PRO A 196 1.32 5.57 -56.35
C PRO A 196 0.27 6.19 -57.29
N ALA A 197 -1.03 5.98 -57.03
CA ALA A 197 -2.13 6.30 -57.94
C ALA A 197 -2.69 7.75 -57.82
N ARG A 198 -2.03 8.67 -57.08
CA ARG A 198 -2.47 10.07 -56.87
C ARG A 198 -3.95 10.23 -56.46
N PHE A 199 -4.49 9.33 -55.63
CA PHE A 199 -5.87 9.47 -55.13
C PHE A 199 -6.07 10.75 -54.29
N ARG A 200 -7.28 11.32 -54.32
CA ARG A 200 -7.66 12.38 -53.37
C ARG A 200 -7.69 11.79 -51.96
N LEU A 201 -7.34 12.61 -50.96
CA LEU A 201 -7.20 12.15 -49.58
C LEU A 201 -8.45 11.42 -49.03
N MET A 202 -9.66 11.85 -49.40
CA MET A 202 -10.89 11.16 -48.98
C MET A 202 -11.00 9.76 -49.58
N GLN A 203 -10.63 9.57 -50.85
CA GLN A 203 -10.67 8.28 -51.52
C GLN A 203 -9.67 7.28 -50.91
N LEU A 204 -8.57 7.77 -50.35
CA LEU A 204 -7.59 6.95 -49.63
C LEU A 204 -8.08 6.56 -48.23
N LEU A 205 -8.79 7.46 -47.54
CA LEU A 205 -9.19 7.26 -46.14
C LEU A 205 -10.50 6.48 -45.98
N THR A 206 -11.45 6.61 -46.91
CA THR A 206 -12.79 6.02 -46.72
C THR A 206 -12.74 4.50 -46.53
N PRO A 207 -12.03 3.70 -47.36
CA PRO A 207 -12.00 2.24 -47.18
C PRO A 207 -11.26 1.83 -45.91
N THR A 208 -10.16 2.50 -45.57
CA THR A 208 -9.40 2.19 -44.35
C THR A 208 -10.17 2.56 -43.08
N LEU A 209 -10.92 3.67 -43.11
CA LEU A 209 -11.74 4.13 -41.99
C LEU A 209 -12.95 3.22 -41.78
N LEU A 210 -13.57 2.71 -42.85
CA LEU A 210 -14.68 1.75 -42.74
C LEU A 210 -14.22 0.46 -42.06
N VAL A 211 -13.11 -0.11 -42.50
CA VAL A 211 -12.54 -1.33 -41.91
C VAL A 211 -12.10 -1.11 -40.46
N ALA A 212 -11.36 -0.03 -40.19
CA ALA A 212 -10.92 0.28 -38.83
C ALA A 212 -12.10 0.59 -37.91
N GLY A 213 -13.12 1.29 -38.42
CA GLY A 213 -14.36 1.58 -37.71
C GLY A 213 -15.17 0.33 -37.40
N ALA A 214 -15.26 -0.63 -38.32
CA ALA A 214 -15.90 -1.93 -38.08
C ALA A 214 -15.17 -2.73 -36.99
N ALA A 215 -13.83 -2.80 -37.06
CA ALA A 215 -13.03 -3.43 -36.02
C ALA A 215 -13.21 -2.75 -34.66
N LEU A 216 -13.18 -1.41 -34.63
CA LEU A 216 -13.35 -0.63 -33.41
C LEU A 216 -14.75 -0.81 -32.81
N MET A 217 -15.80 -0.81 -33.64
CA MET A 217 -17.17 -1.04 -33.20
C MET A 217 -17.31 -2.40 -32.50
N ILE A 218 -16.75 -3.47 -33.09
CA ILE A 218 -16.75 -4.80 -32.48
C ILE A 218 -16.10 -4.77 -31.09
N LEU A 219 -14.92 -4.16 -30.97
CA LEU A 219 -14.17 -4.12 -29.71
C LEU A 219 -14.84 -3.27 -28.62
N VAL A 220 -15.44 -2.13 -28.99
CA VAL A 220 -16.16 -1.27 -28.04
C VAL A 220 -17.41 -1.96 -27.52
N VAL A 221 -18.16 -2.66 -28.38
CA VAL A 221 -19.34 -3.44 -27.96
C VAL A 221 -18.92 -4.62 -27.07
N GLN A 222 -17.77 -5.23 -27.33
CA GLN A 222 -17.16 -6.27 -26.46
C GLN A 222 -16.63 -5.73 -25.13
N ARG A 223 -16.61 -4.40 -24.94
CA ARG A 223 -15.97 -3.72 -23.80
C ARG A 223 -14.45 -3.98 -23.70
N ASP A 224 -13.79 -4.32 -24.80
CA ASP A 224 -12.32 -4.45 -24.91
C ASP A 224 -11.68 -3.09 -25.25
N LEU A 225 -11.79 -2.18 -24.29
CA LEU A 225 -11.37 -0.78 -24.45
C LEU A 225 -9.85 -0.62 -24.58
N GLY A 226 -9.08 -1.52 -23.96
CA GLY A 226 -7.63 -1.55 -24.09
C GLY A 226 -7.21 -1.82 -25.53
N THR A 227 -7.73 -2.88 -26.14
CA THR A 227 -7.44 -3.19 -27.54
C THR A 227 -8.01 -2.12 -28.48
N ALA A 228 -9.19 -1.57 -28.20
CA ALA A 228 -9.77 -0.46 -28.97
C ALA A 228 -8.84 0.78 -29.02
N SER A 229 -8.30 1.20 -27.87
CA SER A 229 -7.37 2.33 -27.80
C SER A 229 -6.09 2.08 -28.59
N LEU A 230 -5.56 0.86 -28.55
CA LEU A 230 -4.40 0.43 -29.32
C LEU A 230 -4.67 0.48 -30.83
N PHE A 231 -5.85 0.04 -31.27
CA PHE A 231 -6.24 0.09 -32.69
C PHE A 231 -6.29 1.52 -33.21
N ILE A 232 -6.85 2.45 -32.43
CA ILE A 232 -6.88 3.87 -32.78
C ILE A 232 -5.45 4.41 -32.90
N ALA A 233 -4.61 4.20 -31.88
CA ALA A 233 -3.22 4.67 -31.89
C ALA A 233 -2.43 4.13 -33.09
N MET A 234 -2.56 2.83 -33.36
CA MET A 234 -1.90 2.16 -34.48
C MET A 234 -2.38 2.69 -35.84
N TYR A 235 -3.69 2.81 -36.03
CA TYR A 235 -4.27 3.36 -37.26
C TYR A 235 -3.79 4.78 -37.52
N THR A 236 -3.85 5.65 -36.51
CA THR A 236 -3.42 7.04 -36.59
C THR A 236 -1.96 7.16 -37.00
N VAL A 237 -1.07 6.39 -36.38
CA VAL A 237 0.36 6.46 -36.67
C VAL A 237 0.67 5.94 -38.08
N ILE A 238 0.09 4.82 -38.51
CA ILE A 238 0.30 4.30 -39.87
C ILE A 238 -0.17 5.31 -40.92
N ILE A 239 -1.35 5.92 -40.73
CA ILE A 239 -1.88 6.95 -41.63
C ILE A 239 -1.01 8.21 -41.60
N PHE A 240 -0.49 8.61 -40.44
CA PHE A 240 0.43 9.74 -40.35
C PHE A 240 1.75 9.46 -41.08
N LEU A 241 2.31 8.26 -40.94
CA LEU A 241 3.53 7.85 -41.64
C LEU A 241 3.35 7.73 -43.17
N ALA A 242 2.14 7.41 -43.62
CA ALA A 242 1.80 7.34 -45.04
C ALA A 242 1.47 8.71 -45.65
N SER A 243 0.76 9.56 -44.92
CA SER A 243 0.25 10.85 -45.43
C SER A 243 1.15 12.05 -45.14
N GLY A 244 1.98 11.98 -44.10
CA GLY A 244 2.84 13.07 -43.61
C GLY A 244 2.09 14.24 -42.95
N LYS A 245 0.75 14.17 -42.84
CA LYS A 245 -0.08 15.30 -42.39
C LYS A 245 -0.31 15.25 -40.87
N ARG A 246 0.33 16.17 -40.14
CA ARG A 246 0.23 16.28 -38.67
C ARG A 246 -1.19 16.42 -38.14
N ARG A 247 -2.11 16.98 -38.93
CA ARG A 247 -3.54 17.13 -38.56
C ARG A 247 -4.20 15.81 -38.15
N PHE A 248 -3.77 14.67 -38.68
CA PHE A 248 -4.34 13.38 -38.29
C PHE A 248 -4.01 13.01 -36.85
N LEU A 249 -2.80 13.32 -36.38
CA LEU A 249 -2.42 13.12 -34.97
C LEU A 249 -3.31 13.95 -34.06
N LEU A 250 -3.53 15.23 -34.39
CA LEU A 250 -4.37 16.14 -33.60
C LEU A 250 -5.84 15.71 -33.61
N ILE A 251 -6.39 15.34 -34.77
CA ILE A 251 -7.78 14.86 -34.87
C ILE A 251 -7.96 13.57 -34.06
N SER A 252 -7.06 12.59 -34.19
CA SER A 252 -7.17 11.35 -33.43
C SER A 252 -7.00 11.56 -31.93
N PHE A 253 -6.12 12.47 -31.50
CA PHE A 253 -6.00 12.83 -30.10
C PHE A 253 -7.31 13.41 -29.55
N LEU A 254 -7.93 14.35 -30.28
CA LEU A 254 -9.23 14.92 -29.90
C LEU A 254 -10.33 13.85 -29.86
N ILE A 255 -10.33 12.88 -30.79
CA ILE A 255 -11.27 11.76 -30.79
C ILE A 255 -11.08 10.86 -29.57
N ILE A 256 -9.84 10.53 -29.19
CA ILE A 256 -9.56 9.72 -28.01
C ILE A 256 -10.04 10.45 -26.74
N VAL A 257 -9.75 11.74 -26.61
CA VAL A 257 -10.20 12.55 -25.47
C VAL A 257 -11.72 12.62 -25.42
N ALA A 258 -12.39 12.88 -26.55
CA ALA A 258 -13.85 12.88 -26.62
C ALA A 258 -14.45 11.51 -26.29
N ALA A 259 -13.84 10.43 -26.75
CA ALA A 259 -14.27 9.06 -26.45
C ALA A 259 -14.05 8.69 -24.99
N LEU A 260 -12.98 9.18 -24.35
CA LEU A 260 -12.73 8.99 -22.92
C LEU A 260 -13.77 9.73 -22.08
N ILE A 261 -14.05 10.99 -22.42
CA ILE A 261 -15.07 11.81 -21.74
C ILE A 261 -16.46 11.19 -21.93
N ALA A 262 -16.84 10.84 -23.16
CA ALA A 262 -18.13 10.19 -23.41
C ALA A 262 -18.20 8.82 -22.72
N GLY A 263 -17.12 8.04 -22.78
CA GLY A 263 -17.02 6.74 -22.17
C GLY A 263 -17.15 6.77 -20.64
N TYR A 264 -16.61 7.80 -19.99
CA TYR A 264 -16.76 8.03 -18.55
C TYR A 264 -18.23 8.12 -18.12
N PHE A 265 -19.08 8.75 -18.93
CA PHE A 265 -20.51 8.89 -18.62
C PHE A 265 -21.39 7.73 -19.11
N VAL A 266 -20.87 6.86 -19.98
CA VAL A 266 -21.66 5.79 -20.63
C VAL A 266 -21.31 4.39 -20.13
N PHE A 267 -20.06 4.16 -19.68
CA PHE A 267 -19.58 2.86 -19.26
C PHE A 267 -18.99 2.89 -17.85
N ASP A 268 -19.64 2.25 -16.89
CA ASP A 268 -19.20 2.13 -15.49
C ASP A 268 -17.75 1.63 -15.36
N VAL A 269 -17.33 0.75 -16.28
CA VAL A 269 -15.96 0.20 -16.32
C VAL A 269 -14.91 1.31 -16.56
N ILE A 270 -15.25 2.33 -17.36
CA ILE A 270 -14.36 3.46 -17.62
C ILE A 270 -14.35 4.42 -16.43
N GLU A 271 -15.52 4.72 -15.87
CA GLU A 271 -15.67 5.55 -14.67
C GLU A 271 -14.76 5.03 -13.55
N VAL A 272 -14.90 3.75 -13.18
CA VAL A 272 -14.11 3.12 -12.12
C VAL A 272 -12.60 3.17 -12.40
N ARG A 273 -12.18 2.97 -13.66
CA ARG A 273 -10.75 3.03 -14.05
C ARG A 273 -10.20 4.45 -14.02
N VAL A 274 -11.00 5.46 -14.35
CA VAL A 274 -10.60 6.88 -14.33
C VAL A 274 -10.58 7.40 -12.90
N GLU A 275 -11.59 7.09 -12.08
CA GLU A 275 -11.63 7.45 -10.66
C GLU A 275 -10.47 6.83 -9.89
N GLY A 276 -10.22 5.53 -10.07
CA GLY A 276 -9.09 4.85 -9.44
C GLY A 276 -7.73 5.36 -9.94
N TRP A 277 -7.65 5.91 -11.15
CA TRP A 277 -6.44 6.56 -11.65
C TRP A 277 -6.22 7.95 -11.04
N LEU A 278 -7.26 8.78 -10.95
CA LEU A 278 -7.19 10.14 -10.41
C LEU A 278 -7.05 10.14 -8.89
N ASN A 279 -7.85 9.34 -8.19
CA ASN A 279 -7.94 9.31 -6.72
C ASN A 279 -7.81 7.88 -6.15
N PRO A 280 -6.67 7.19 -6.38
CA PRO A 280 -6.48 5.81 -5.92
C PRO A 280 -6.57 5.64 -4.40
N TRP A 281 -6.33 6.72 -3.66
CA TRP A 281 -6.21 6.71 -2.20
C TRP A 281 -7.55 6.77 -1.47
N LEU A 282 -8.65 7.06 -2.17
CA LEU A 282 -9.99 7.09 -1.57
C LEU A 282 -10.51 5.69 -1.24
N ASP A 283 -10.09 4.69 -2.02
CA ASP A 283 -10.45 3.28 -1.83
C ASP A 283 -9.26 2.37 -2.16
N PRO A 284 -8.20 2.40 -1.32
CA PRO A 284 -6.96 1.68 -1.59
C PRO A 284 -7.09 0.17 -1.38
N ASN A 285 -8.08 -0.29 -0.59
CA ASN A 285 -8.33 -1.70 -0.33
C ASN A 285 -9.44 -2.30 -1.22
N GLY A 286 -10.25 -1.46 -1.89
CA GLY A 286 -11.29 -1.90 -2.83
C GLY A 286 -10.88 -1.69 -4.29
N ARG A 287 -11.58 -0.79 -4.98
CA ARG A 287 -11.51 -0.62 -6.45
C ARG A 287 -10.12 -0.23 -6.96
N SER A 288 -9.35 0.50 -6.16
CA SER A 288 -8.02 0.99 -6.53
C SER A 288 -6.87 0.10 -6.05
N TYR A 289 -7.17 -1.04 -5.41
CA TYR A 289 -6.16 -1.91 -4.82
C TYR A 289 -5.07 -2.33 -5.80
N GLN A 290 -5.44 -2.68 -7.04
CA GLN A 290 -4.48 -3.10 -8.06
C GLN A 290 -3.45 -2.02 -8.39
N ILE A 291 -3.90 -0.77 -8.59
CA ILE A 291 -3.00 0.34 -8.92
C ILE A 291 -2.17 0.78 -7.71
N VAL A 292 -2.75 0.79 -6.50
CA VAL A 292 -2.05 1.12 -5.26
C VAL A 292 -0.95 0.10 -4.96
N GLN A 293 -1.25 -1.19 -5.04
CA GLN A 293 -0.23 -2.22 -4.82
C GLN A 293 0.85 -2.23 -5.91
N SER A 294 0.51 -1.83 -7.14
CA SER A 294 1.49 -1.65 -8.23
C SER A 294 2.51 -0.55 -7.92
N ILE A 295 2.07 0.63 -7.50
CA ILE A 295 2.99 1.73 -7.15
C ILE A 295 3.78 1.44 -5.86
N ILE A 296 3.18 0.73 -4.89
CA ILE A 296 3.89 0.25 -3.70
C ILE A 296 4.93 -0.81 -4.07
N ALA A 297 4.66 -1.68 -5.06
CA ALA A 297 5.65 -2.65 -5.57
C ALA A 297 6.89 -1.94 -6.13
N ILE A 298 6.66 -0.89 -6.93
CA ILE A 298 7.74 -0.06 -7.50
C ILE A 298 8.53 0.65 -6.39
N ALA A 299 7.83 1.24 -5.40
CA ALA A 299 8.45 1.83 -4.22
C ALA A 299 9.27 0.80 -3.42
N ASN A 300 8.74 -0.41 -3.26
CA ASN A 300 9.40 -1.49 -2.54
C ASN A 300 10.66 -1.97 -3.25
N GLY A 301 10.70 -1.91 -4.58
CA GLY A 301 11.90 -2.22 -5.37
C GLY A 301 13.05 -1.24 -5.15
N GLY A 302 12.78 0.04 -4.86
CA GLY A 302 13.85 1.02 -4.69
C GLY A 302 14.78 1.11 -5.91
N LEU A 303 16.06 1.40 -5.69
CA LEU A 303 17.06 1.45 -6.76
C LEU A 303 17.50 0.06 -7.23
N PHE A 304 17.80 -0.85 -6.30
CA PHE A 304 18.46 -2.14 -6.56
C PHE A 304 17.51 -3.34 -6.64
N GLY A 305 16.26 -3.18 -6.23
CA GLY A 305 15.31 -4.27 -6.07
C GLY A 305 15.42 -4.92 -4.70
N ARG A 306 14.45 -5.78 -4.41
CA ARG A 306 14.49 -6.69 -3.26
C ARG A 306 15.40 -7.89 -3.48
N GLY A 307 15.84 -8.13 -4.71
CA GLY A 307 16.53 -9.37 -5.08
C GLY A 307 15.56 -10.40 -5.64
N ILE A 308 16.07 -11.19 -6.58
CA ILE A 308 15.32 -12.19 -7.32
C ILE A 308 14.79 -13.24 -6.36
N GLY A 309 13.48 -13.42 -6.34
CA GLY A 309 12.85 -14.39 -5.46
C GLY A 309 12.68 -13.96 -4.00
N LEU A 310 13.07 -12.74 -3.63
CA LEU A 310 12.98 -12.21 -2.27
C LEU A 310 11.86 -11.17 -2.09
N GLY A 311 11.38 -10.56 -3.19
CA GLY A 311 10.23 -9.67 -3.19
C GLY A 311 8.90 -10.40 -2.96
N SER A 312 7.82 -9.62 -2.79
CA SER A 312 6.45 -10.12 -2.59
C SER A 312 5.49 -9.69 -3.72
N PRO A 313 5.81 -9.96 -4.99
CA PRO A 313 5.03 -9.47 -6.12
C PRO A 313 3.63 -10.11 -6.23
N GLY A 314 3.39 -11.25 -5.56
CA GLY A 314 2.07 -11.89 -5.49
C GLY A 314 0.99 -11.04 -4.79
N VAL A 315 1.38 -9.98 -4.07
CA VAL A 315 0.44 -9.02 -3.48
C VAL A 315 -0.30 -8.22 -4.56
N VAL A 316 0.33 -8.01 -5.73
CA VAL A 316 -0.29 -7.30 -6.84
C VAL A 316 -1.22 -8.26 -7.60
N PRO A 317 -2.55 -8.02 -7.66
CA PRO A 317 -3.44 -8.91 -8.38
C PRO A 317 -3.11 -8.94 -9.87
N VAL A 318 -3.29 -10.11 -10.49
CA VAL A 318 -3.06 -10.29 -11.93
C VAL A 318 -1.61 -9.93 -12.34
N ALA A 319 -0.64 -10.10 -11.42
CA ALA A 319 0.80 -9.89 -11.63
C ALA A 319 1.35 -10.66 -12.84
N GLN A 320 0.77 -11.82 -13.17
CA GLN A 320 1.18 -12.65 -14.29
C GLN A 320 0.85 -12.05 -15.66
N SER A 321 -0.17 -11.17 -15.77
CA SER A 321 -0.55 -10.50 -17.01
C SER A 321 -0.20 -9.02 -16.93
N ASP A 322 -1.12 -8.21 -16.40
CA ASP A 322 -1.14 -6.77 -16.62
C ASP A 322 -0.12 -6.04 -15.72
N PHE A 323 0.21 -6.63 -14.57
CA PHE A 323 1.10 -6.05 -13.57
C PHE A 323 2.49 -6.74 -13.49
N ILE A 324 2.92 -7.40 -14.56
CA ILE A 324 4.23 -8.04 -14.60
C ILE A 324 5.38 -7.02 -14.56
N PHE A 325 5.17 -5.81 -15.07
CA PHE A 325 6.20 -4.77 -15.06
C PHE A 325 6.55 -4.31 -13.63
N PRO A 326 5.59 -3.89 -12.77
CA PRO A 326 5.83 -3.66 -11.35
C PRO A 326 6.43 -4.86 -10.62
N THR A 327 6.02 -6.08 -10.96
CA THR A 327 6.60 -7.31 -10.39
C THR A 327 8.10 -7.42 -10.65
N ILE A 328 8.52 -7.18 -11.90
CA ILE A 328 9.95 -7.17 -12.26
C ILE A 328 10.67 -6.08 -11.46
N ILE A 329 10.09 -4.88 -11.36
CA ILE A 329 10.68 -3.75 -10.64
C ILE A 329 10.80 -4.03 -9.14
N GLU A 330 9.84 -4.71 -8.52
CA GLU A 330 9.93 -5.02 -7.09
C GLU A 330 11.17 -5.87 -6.76
N GLU A 331 11.51 -6.84 -7.62
CA GLU A 331 12.67 -7.71 -7.40
C GLU A 331 13.98 -7.14 -7.96
N THR A 332 13.94 -6.31 -9.02
CA THR A 332 15.15 -5.80 -9.72
C THR A 332 15.38 -4.29 -9.63
N GLY A 333 14.44 -3.57 -9.01
CA GLY A 333 14.51 -2.14 -8.74
C GLY A 333 14.39 -1.27 -9.98
N LEU A 334 14.75 0.00 -9.81
CA LEU A 334 14.82 0.98 -10.89
C LEU A 334 15.75 0.55 -12.02
N PHE A 335 16.85 -0.17 -11.72
CA PHE A 335 17.72 -0.74 -12.77
C PHE A 335 16.97 -1.71 -13.68
N GLY A 336 16.10 -2.55 -13.11
CA GLY A 336 15.21 -3.41 -13.87
C GLY A 336 14.22 -2.64 -14.73
N ALA A 337 13.58 -1.61 -14.16
CA ALA A 337 12.67 -0.73 -14.89
C ALA A 337 13.35 -0.11 -16.13
N VAL A 338 14.53 0.49 -15.92
CA VAL A 338 15.33 1.11 -16.97
C VAL A 338 15.78 0.08 -18.01
N ALA A 339 16.19 -1.12 -17.60
CA ALA A 339 16.56 -2.19 -18.52
C ALA A 339 15.40 -2.60 -19.44
N VAL A 340 14.19 -2.79 -18.89
CA VAL A 340 12.99 -3.11 -19.69
C VAL A 340 12.65 -1.97 -20.66
N VAL A 341 12.66 -0.72 -20.18
CA VAL A 341 12.43 0.48 -21.01
C VAL A 341 13.46 0.57 -22.14
N LEU A 342 14.74 0.31 -21.86
CA LEU A 342 15.81 0.30 -22.85
C LEU A 342 15.64 -0.82 -23.89
N LEU A 343 15.19 -2.01 -23.50
CA LEU A 343 14.89 -3.09 -24.45
C LEU A 343 13.80 -2.68 -25.44
N TYR A 344 12.72 -2.05 -24.97
CA TYR A 344 11.70 -1.49 -25.86
C TYR A 344 12.21 -0.28 -26.67
N ALA A 345 13.10 0.55 -26.12
CA ALA A 345 13.71 1.65 -26.87
C ALA A 345 14.59 1.14 -28.02
N VAL A 346 15.38 0.09 -27.79
CA VAL A 346 16.16 -0.59 -28.83
C VAL A 346 15.23 -1.22 -29.86
N LEU A 347 14.17 -1.92 -29.44
CA LEU A 347 13.17 -2.48 -30.36
C LEU A 347 12.51 -1.38 -31.23
N THR A 348 12.19 -0.23 -30.64
CA THR A 348 11.61 0.94 -31.32
C THR A 348 12.56 1.48 -32.38
N LEU A 349 13.81 1.77 -31.98
CA LEU A 349 14.84 2.31 -32.87
C LEU A 349 15.12 1.36 -34.03
N ARG A 350 15.33 0.07 -33.74
CA ARG A 350 15.64 -0.95 -34.74
C ARG A 350 14.46 -1.19 -35.66
N GLY A 351 13.24 -1.27 -35.13
CA GLY A 351 12.02 -1.45 -35.93
C GLY A 351 11.77 -0.32 -36.93
N PHE A 352 11.92 0.95 -36.51
CA PHE A 352 11.81 2.09 -37.43
C PHE A 352 12.98 2.18 -38.40
N LEU A 353 14.20 1.82 -38.01
CA LEU A 353 15.34 1.72 -38.93
C LEU A 353 15.09 0.67 -40.03
N ILE A 354 14.55 -0.51 -39.67
CA ILE A 354 14.17 -1.55 -40.62
C ILE A 354 13.10 -1.02 -41.59
N SER A 355 12.11 -0.29 -41.09
CA SER A 355 11.10 0.34 -41.93
C SER A 355 11.70 1.34 -42.94
N LEU A 356 12.59 2.22 -42.49
CA LEU A 356 13.26 3.21 -43.36
C LEU A 356 14.09 2.54 -44.46
N ARG A 357 14.76 1.42 -44.15
CA ARG A 357 15.62 0.67 -45.08
C ARG A 357 14.88 -0.38 -45.92
N ALA A 358 13.59 -0.58 -45.71
CA ALA A 358 12.83 -1.62 -46.41
C ALA A 358 12.83 -1.44 -47.94
N SER A 359 12.91 -2.55 -48.67
CA SER A 359 12.99 -2.59 -50.15
C SER A 359 11.81 -1.94 -50.86
N ASN A 360 10.59 -2.07 -50.30
CA ASN A 360 9.36 -1.58 -50.91
C ASN A 360 8.40 -0.94 -49.90
N GLN A 361 7.44 -0.17 -50.41
CA GLN A 361 6.49 0.59 -49.58
C GLN A 361 5.63 -0.29 -48.68
N PHE A 362 5.22 -1.49 -49.14
CA PHE A 362 4.46 -2.43 -48.31
C PHE A 362 5.26 -2.86 -47.09
N GLN A 363 6.49 -3.32 -47.29
CA GLN A 363 7.39 -3.73 -46.20
C GLN A 363 7.72 -2.56 -45.27
N ARG A 364 7.90 -1.35 -45.82
CA ARG A 364 8.13 -0.13 -45.03
C ARG A 364 6.97 0.15 -44.06
N TYR A 365 5.73 0.22 -44.57
CA TYR A 365 4.57 0.47 -43.70
C TYR A 365 4.27 -0.71 -42.76
N LEU A 366 4.50 -1.94 -43.20
CA LEU A 366 4.33 -3.14 -42.37
C LEU A 366 5.29 -3.12 -41.18
N ALA A 367 6.58 -2.87 -41.41
CA ALA A 367 7.57 -2.78 -40.33
C ALA A 367 7.27 -1.62 -39.37
N ALA A 368 6.87 -0.45 -39.89
CA ALA A 368 6.49 0.68 -39.06
C ALA A 368 5.25 0.40 -38.21
N GLY A 369 4.23 -0.23 -38.80
CA GLY A 369 2.99 -0.60 -38.13
C GLY A 369 3.23 -1.65 -37.04
N ILE A 370 4.03 -2.69 -37.31
CA ILE A 370 4.39 -3.70 -36.30
C ILE A 370 5.17 -3.06 -35.14
N THR A 371 6.16 -2.20 -35.44
CA THR A 371 6.94 -1.50 -34.42
C THR A 371 6.02 -0.64 -33.55
N THR A 372 5.12 0.12 -34.19
CA THR A 372 4.10 0.92 -33.51
C THR A 372 3.20 0.08 -32.62
N TYR A 373 2.72 -1.07 -33.11
CA TYR A 373 1.89 -1.99 -32.35
C TYR A 373 2.58 -2.45 -31.05
N LEU A 374 3.80 -2.99 -31.16
CA LEU A 374 4.53 -3.54 -30.01
C LEU A 374 4.84 -2.46 -28.97
N VAL A 375 5.26 -1.27 -29.42
CA VAL A 375 5.68 -0.18 -28.53
C VAL A 375 4.48 0.53 -27.90
N SER A 376 3.39 0.76 -28.64
CA SER A 376 2.16 1.30 -28.08
C SER A 376 1.57 0.39 -27.02
N GLN A 377 1.53 -0.93 -27.26
CA GLN A 377 1.04 -1.87 -26.26
C GLN A 377 1.89 -1.84 -24.99
N ALA A 378 3.22 -1.81 -25.14
CA ALA A 378 4.14 -1.71 -24.02
C ALA A 378 3.97 -0.40 -23.23
N LEU A 379 3.78 0.73 -23.91
CA LEU A 379 3.54 2.02 -23.27
C LEU A 379 2.19 2.11 -22.56
N LEU A 380 1.13 1.53 -23.14
CA LEU A 380 -0.19 1.53 -22.50
C LEU A 380 -0.17 0.76 -21.18
N ILE A 381 0.51 -0.39 -21.13
CA ILE A 381 0.56 -1.21 -19.92
C ILE A 381 1.56 -0.67 -18.89
N MET A 382 2.77 -0.28 -19.30
CA MET A 382 3.74 0.33 -18.38
C MET A 382 3.24 1.68 -17.87
N GLY A 383 2.60 2.48 -18.73
CA GLY A 383 1.97 3.74 -18.34
C GLY A 383 0.79 3.54 -17.39
N GLY A 384 -0.05 2.53 -17.65
CA GLY A 384 -1.16 2.15 -16.78
C GLY A 384 -0.71 1.78 -15.37
N THR A 385 0.24 0.85 -15.28
CA THR A 385 0.74 0.31 -13.99
C THR A 385 1.54 1.33 -13.17
N THR A 386 2.10 2.36 -13.81
CA THR A 386 2.85 3.45 -13.15
C THR A 386 1.99 4.70 -12.86
N ARG A 387 0.67 4.65 -13.15
CA ARG A 387 -0.27 5.78 -13.03
C ARG A 387 0.01 6.95 -14.00
N LEU A 388 0.85 6.75 -15.01
CA LEU A 388 1.04 7.74 -16.09
C LEU A 388 -0.18 7.80 -17.02
N LEU A 389 -0.86 6.66 -17.21
CA LEU A 389 -2.08 6.50 -17.99
C LEU A 389 -3.12 5.71 -17.16
N PRO A 390 -4.41 5.75 -17.52
CA PRO A 390 -5.39 4.84 -16.93
C PRO A 390 -5.13 3.38 -17.33
N LEU A 391 -5.55 2.44 -16.48
CA LEU A 391 -5.35 1.00 -16.70
C LEU A 391 -6.19 0.49 -17.89
N THR A 392 -5.54 -0.16 -18.85
CA THR A 392 -6.17 -0.59 -20.12
C THR A 392 -6.42 -2.10 -20.21
N GLY A 393 -5.72 -2.93 -19.43
CA GLY A 393 -5.97 -4.38 -19.33
C GLY A 393 -5.42 -5.19 -20.52
N VAL A 394 -4.22 -4.86 -20.99
CA VAL A 394 -3.54 -5.54 -22.11
C VAL A 394 -2.22 -6.14 -21.65
N THR A 395 -1.75 -7.18 -22.33
CA THR A 395 -0.48 -7.86 -21.99
C THR A 395 0.74 -7.00 -22.34
N LEU A 396 1.85 -7.14 -21.60
CA LEU A 396 3.15 -6.59 -21.98
C LEU A 396 3.82 -7.53 -23.02
N PRO A 397 4.05 -7.10 -24.27
CA PRO A 397 4.54 -7.99 -25.33
C PRO A 397 5.85 -8.69 -24.95
N PHE A 398 5.92 -10.01 -25.14
CA PHE A 398 7.05 -10.88 -24.77
C PHE A 398 7.27 -11.12 -23.26
N PHE A 399 6.77 -10.29 -22.34
CA PHE A 399 6.94 -10.51 -20.90
C PHE A 399 5.75 -11.22 -20.26
N SER A 400 4.55 -10.66 -20.41
CA SER A 400 3.35 -11.12 -19.71
C SER A 400 2.87 -12.50 -20.19
N TYR A 401 2.15 -13.18 -19.31
CA TYR A 401 1.35 -14.33 -19.70
C TYR A 401 0.25 -13.92 -20.67
N GLY A 402 0.11 -14.69 -21.75
CA GLY A 402 -0.95 -14.48 -22.73
C GLY A 402 -0.69 -15.26 -24.00
N GLY A 403 -1.21 -16.49 -24.10
CA GLY A 403 -0.87 -17.42 -25.18
C GLY A 403 -1.07 -16.85 -26.60
N SER A 404 -2.27 -16.33 -26.88
CA SER A 404 -2.59 -15.71 -28.19
C SER A 404 -1.75 -14.47 -28.46
N SER A 405 -1.48 -13.67 -27.42
CA SER A 405 -0.70 -12.44 -27.54
C SER A 405 0.78 -12.75 -27.81
N LEU A 406 1.34 -13.77 -27.15
CA LEU A 406 2.71 -14.24 -27.37
C LEU A 406 2.89 -14.73 -28.81
N VAL A 407 1.99 -15.60 -29.29
CA VAL A 407 2.03 -16.11 -30.67
C VAL A 407 1.95 -14.96 -31.67
N THR A 408 1.05 -13.99 -31.45
CA THR A 408 0.92 -12.81 -32.30
C THR A 408 2.18 -11.95 -32.30
N ALA A 409 2.78 -11.71 -31.12
CA ALA A 409 4.02 -10.94 -30.99
C ALA A 409 5.21 -11.64 -31.68
N PHE A 410 5.32 -12.97 -31.59
CA PHE A 410 6.34 -13.74 -32.31
C PHE A 410 6.11 -13.75 -33.82
N PHE A 411 4.85 -13.77 -34.28
CA PHE A 411 4.53 -13.59 -35.70
C PHE A 411 4.92 -12.19 -36.18
N ALA A 412 4.69 -11.16 -35.36
CA ALA A 412 5.13 -9.79 -35.64
C ALA A 412 6.67 -9.69 -35.75
N ALA A 413 7.38 -10.31 -34.80
CA ALA A 413 8.83 -10.40 -34.81
C ALA A 413 9.36 -11.14 -36.04
N LEU A 414 8.75 -12.25 -36.43
CA LEU A 414 9.09 -13.00 -37.64
C LEU A 414 9.02 -12.10 -38.88
N LEU A 415 7.94 -11.33 -39.05
CA LEU A 415 7.79 -10.42 -40.18
C LEU A 415 8.87 -9.33 -40.18
N LEU A 416 9.20 -8.75 -39.01
CA LEU A 416 10.29 -7.79 -38.89
C LEU A 416 11.65 -8.39 -39.27
N LEU A 417 11.95 -9.61 -38.81
CA LEU A 417 13.19 -10.32 -39.14
C LEU A 417 13.32 -10.56 -40.65
N ILE A 418 12.25 -11.01 -41.31
CA ILE A 418 12.24 -11.23 -42.77
C ILE A 418 12.43 -9.91 -43.52
N ILE A 419 11.76 -8.82 -43.10
CA ILE A 419 11.92 -7.50 -43.73
C ILE A 419 13.36 -6.98 -43.54
N SER A 420 13.96 -7.20 -42.37
CA SER A 420 15.32 -6.73 -42.06
C SER A 420 16.40 -7.35 -42.95
N HIS A 421 16.14 -8.54 -43.50
CA HIS A 421 17.06 -9.23 -44.40
C HIS A 421 17.03 -8.66 -45.83
N HIS A 422 15.88 -8.15 -46.28
CA HIS A 422 15.69 -7.69 -47.65
C HIS A 422 16.04 -6.20 -47.85
N THR A 423 17.00 -5.65 -47.10
CA THR A 423 17.45 -4.26 -47.30
C THR A 423 18.42 -4.18 -48.48
N THR A 424 17.95 -3.69 -49.63
CA THR A 424 18.80 -3.42 -50.81
C THR A 424 19.54 -2.08 -50.65
N ASP A 425 20.78 -1.99 -51.15
CA ASP A 425 21.54 -0.72 -51.23
C ASP A 425 20.79 0.36 -52.04
N GLU A 426 19.96 -0.05 -53.00
CA GLU A 426 18.98 0.82 -53.65
C GLU A 426 17.73 0.97 -52.76
N THR A 427 17.78 1.92 -51.83
CA THR A 427 16.62 2.27 -51.00
C THR A 427 15.51 2.84 -51.88
N SER A 428 14.28 2.33 -51.78
CA SER A 428 13.12 3.03 -52.35
C SER A 428 13.08 4.46 -51.78
N GLN A 429 13.08 5.50 -52.64
CA GLN A 429 13.22 6.90 -52.21
C GLN A 429 12.32 7.21 -50.99
N VAL A 430 12.93 7.59 -49.88
CA VAL A 430 12.20 7.91 -48.64
C VAL A 430 11.56 9.29 -48.82
N VAL A 431 10.31 9.32 -49.28
CA VAL A 431 9.59 10.58 -49.55
C VAL A 431 9.30 11.38 -48.26
N GLN A 432 9.27 10.75 -47.07
CA GLN A 432 8.75 11.37 -45.84
C GLN A 432 9.55 11.04 -44.55
N SER A 433 10.87 11.25 -44.53
CA SER A 433 11.72 10.95 -43.37
C SER A 433 11.33 11.67 -42.07
N LYS A 434 10.78 12.89 -42.16
CA LYS A 434 10.36 13.70 -40.99
C LYS A 434 9.26 13.03 -40.16
N ALA A 435 8.32 12.32 -40.79
CA ALA A 435 7.21 11.68 -40.06
C ALA A 435 7.73 10.55 -39.16
N TYR A 436 8.66 9.73 -39.67
CA TYR A 436 9.32 8.67 -38.92
C TYR A 436 10.12 9.21 -37.74
N PHE A 437 10.86 10.30 -37.94
CA PHE A 437 11.62 10.94 -36.86
C PHE A 437 10.70 11.46 -35.74
N ILE A 438 9.58 12.11 -36.09
CA ILE A 438 8.60 12.59 -35.12
C ILE A 438 8.02 11.43 -34.31
N VAL A 439 7.53 10.38 -34.99
CA VAL A 439 6.93 9.21 -34.33
C VAL A 439 7.95 8.51 -33.42
N GLY A 440 9.17 8.27 -33.93
CA GLY A 440 10.25 7.67 -33.13
C GLY A 440 10.58 8.51 -31.90
N THR A 441 10.67 9.84 -32.04
CA THR A 441 10.92 10.75 -30.91
C THR A 441 9.80 10.69 -29.88
N VAL A 442 8.52 10.68 -30.31
CA VAL A 442 7.37 10.60 -29.41
C VAL A 442 7.37 9.28 -28.61
N TYR A 443 7.66 8.15 -29.26
CA TYR A 443 7.73 6.88 -28.56
C TYR A 443 8.91 6.81 -27.58
N LEU A 444 10.08 7.30 -27.98
CA LEU A 444 11.25 7.34 -27.09
C LEU A 444 11.05 8.29 -25.91
N SER A 445 10.40 9.45 -26.12
CA SER A 445 10.08 10.37 -25.02
C SER A 445 9.03 9.79 -24.08
N ALA A 446 8.04 9.06 -24.60
CA ALA A 446 7.06 8.35 -23.78
C ALA A 446 7.70 7.22 -22.95
N LEU A 447 8.63 6.45 -23.54
CA LEU A 447 9.40 5.43 -22.83
C LEU A 447 10.28 6.05 -21.74
N LEU A 448 10.93 7.18 -22.03
CA LEU A 448 11.70 7.93 -21.04
C LEU A 448 10.81 8.41 -19.89
N ALA A 449 9.60 8.92 -20.19
CA ALA A 449 8.65 9.37 -19.18
C ALA A 449 8.25 8.22 -18.23
N VAL A 450 8.02 7.01 -18.74
CA VAL A 450 7.79 5.81 -17.90
C VAL A 450 8.96 5.58 -16.95
N GLY A 451 10.21 5.63 -17.44
CA GLY A 451 11.40 5.47 -16.60
C GLY A 451 11.51 6.53 -15.50
N LEU A 452 11.22 7.80 -15.82
CA LEU A 452 11.22 8.90 -14.86
C LEU A 452 10.11 8.76 -13.80
N VAL A 453 8.92 8.30 -14.20
CA VAL A 453 7.82 8.03 -13.26
C VAL A 453 8.17 6.85 -12.32
N CYS A 454 8.83 5.80 -12.85
CA CYS A 454 9.36 4.74 -12.00
C CYS A 454 10.39 5.27 -11.00
N ALA A 455 11.25 6.21 -11.39
CA ALA A 455 12.20 6.84 -10.46
C ALA A 455 11.46 7.70 -9.41
N TRP A 456 10.40 8.40 -9.80
CA TRP A 456 9.58 9.18 -8.87
C TRP A 456 8.95 8.31 -7.78
N TRP A 457 8.30 7.20 -8.16
CA TRP A 457 7.67 6.28 -7.21
C TRP A 457 8.69 5.42 -6.44
N GLY A 458 9.72 4.93 -7.14
CA GLY A 458 10.74 4.04 -6.61
C GLY A 458 11.76 4.71 -5.69
N PHE A 459 11.92 6.03 -5.78
CA PHE A 459 12.93 6.76 -5.01
C PHE A 459 12.34 7.99 -4.31
N ALA A 460 11.77 8.95 -5.06
CA ALA A 460 11.36 10.24 -4.47
C ALA A 460 10.17 10.15 -3.51
N ARG A 461 9.26 9.18 -3.71
CA ARG A 461 8.06 8.97 -2.88
C ARG A 461 8.06 7.62 -2.14
N ALA A 462 9.17 6.89 -2.19
CA ALA A 462 9.22 5.52 -1.68
C ALA A 462 8.90 5.44 -0.19
N ASP A 463 9.50 6.29 0.65
CA ASP A 463 9.32 6.22 2.11
C ASP A 463 7.86 6.44 2.53
N ALA A 464 7.21 7.45 1.95
CA ALA A 464 5.80 7.74 2.21
C ALA A 464 4.85 6.61 1.76
N LEU A 465 5.20 5.88 0.68
CA LEU A 465 4.42 4.74 0.20
C LEU A 465 4.64 3.49 1.05
N LEU A 466 5.89 3.25 1.47
CA LEU A 466 6.24 2.08 2.26
C LEU A 466 5.76 2.16 3.71
N ALA A 467 5.66 3.37 4.27
CA ALA A 467 5.17 3.62 5.63
C ALA A 467 3.65 3.52 5.78
N ARG A 468 2.88 3.33 4.70
CA ARG A 468 1.42 3.24 4.79
C ARG A 468 0.98 1.95 5.51
N ASN A 469 -0.18 2.01 6.15
CA ASN A 469 -0.76 0.87 6.89
C ASN A 469 -1.45 -0.14 5.96
N ASP A 470 -1.88 0.29 4.77
CA ASP A 470 -2.47 -0.55 3.70
C ASP A 470 -1.41 -1.25 2.83
N ASN A 471 -0.16 -1.35 3.30
CA ASN A 471 0.93 -2.03 2.62
C ASN A 471 1.15 -3.44 3.21
N PRO A 472 0.66 -4.51 2.55
CA PRO A 472 0.77 -5.89 3.05
C PRO A 472 2.23 -6.35 3.22
N ARG A 473 3.17 -5.75 2.48
CA ARG A 473 4.58 -6.14 2.48
C ARG A 473 5.27 -5.90 3.83
N ARG A 474 4.75 -4.98 4.64
CA ARG A 474 5.23 -4.77 6.01
C ARG A 474 5.02 -6.04 6.84
N PHE A 475 3.82 -6.61 6.78
CA PHE A 475 3.45 -7.81 7.52
C PHE A 475 4.12 -9.07 6.97
N ILE A 476 4.27 -9.16 5.64
CA ILE A 476 5.06 -10.25 5.04
C ILE A 476 6.50 -10.19 5.53
N SER A 477 7.09 -9.00 5.72
CA SER A 477 8.44 -8.87 6.28
C SER A 477 8.53 -9.35 7.73
N ASP A 478 7.48 -9.15 8.53
CA ASP A 478 7.44 -9.56 9.94
C ASP A 478 7.44 -11.08 10.12
N GLN A 479 7.02 -11.83 9.10
CA GLN A 479 7.10 -13.30 9.13
C GLN A 479 8.53 -13.82 9.06
N TYR A 480 9.51 -13.01 8.61
CA TYR A 480 10.91 -13.44 8.43
C TYR A 480 11.87 -12.83 9.44
N VAL A 481 11.55 -11.65 9.96
CA VAL A 481 12.41 -10.90 10.89
C VAL A 481 11.69 -10.76 12.22
N GLN A 482 12.38 -11.11 13.31
CA GLN A 482 11.84 -10.95 14.65
C GLN A 482 11.65 -9.47 14.98
N ARG A 483 10.43 -9.15 15.36
CA ARG A 483 10.04 -7.85 15.90
C ARG A 483 10.43 -7.79 17.37
N GLY A 484 10.79 -6.60 17.85
CA GLY A 484 11.14 -6.40 19.25
C GLY A 484 10.03 -6.78 20.22
N LYS A 485 10.39 -7.25 21.41
CA LYS A 485 9.45 -7.56 22.50
C LYS A 485 8.93 -6.29 23.13
N ILE A 486 7.70 -6.34 23.65
CA ILE A 486 7.16 -5.30 24.51
C ILE A 486 7.10 -5.88 25.92
N LEU A 487 7.75 -5.20 26.85
CA LEU A 487 7.93 -5.62 28.23
C LEU A 487 7.28 -4.63 29.19
N ASP A 488 6.79 -5.11 30.33
CA ASP A 488 6.37 -4.25 31.43
C ASP A 488 7.59 -3.67 32.18
N ARG A 489 7.33 -2.84 33.21
CA ARG A 489 8.39 -2.21 34.01
C ARG A 489 9.29 -3.19 34.78
N LYS A 490 8.84 -4.42 35.00
CA LYS A 490 9.52 -5.53 35.69
C LYS A 490 10.10 -6.57 34.71
N ASN A 491 10.12 -6.26 33.41
CA ASN A 491 10.56 -7.14 32.32
C ASN A 491 9.67 -8.38 32.10
N VAL A 492 8.40 -8.34 32.51
CA VAL A 492 7.41 -9.34 32.10
C VAL A 492 7.06 -9.10 30.63
N ILE A 493 7.11 -10.16 29.83
CA ILE A 493 6.82 -10.09 28.39
C ILE A 493 5.32 -9.87 28.20
N ILE A 494 4.95 -8.73 27.60
CA ILE A 494 3.57 -8.39 27.23
C ILE A 494 3.28 -8.90 25.82
N ALA A 495 4.16 -8.59 24.86
CA ALA A 495 4.04 -9.04 23.48
C ALA A 495 5.40 -9.49 22.93
N GLU A 496 5.41 -10.58 22.17
CA GLU A 496 6.61 -11.09 21.52
C GLU A 496 6.31 -11.75 20.19
N THR A 497 7.36 -11.99 19.41
CA THR A 497 7.27 -12.72 18.15
C THR A 497 7.79 -14.13 18.34
N VAL A 498 6.94 -15.12 18.05
CA VAL A 498 7.24 -16.56 18.23
C VAL A 498 7.24 -17.29 16.90
N GLY A 499 7.83 -18.48 16.86
CA GLY A 499 7.90 -19.33 15.66
C GLY A 499 9.27 -19.33 14.98
N GLU A 500 9.30 -19.79 13.73
CA GLU A 500 10.51 -19.88 12.90
C GLU A 500 10.45 -18.86 11.75
N SER A 501 11.61 -18.47 11.21
CA SER A 501 11.66 -17.52 10.08
C SER A 501 10.89 -18.05 8.87
N GLY A 502 9.96 -17.25 8.36
CA GLY A 502 8.98 -17.60 7.35
C GLY A 502 7.58 -17.91 7.92
N ASN A 503 7.47 -18.17 9.23
CA ASN A 503 6.22 -18.38 9.95
C ASN A 503 6.27 -17.74 11.35
N LEU A 504 6.89 -16.56 11.45
CA LEU A 504 6.89 -15.79 12.69
C LEU A 504 5.51 -15.16 12.89
N GLU A 505 4.99 -15.28 14.11
CA GLU A 505 3.70 -14.74 14.52
C GLU A 505 3.87 -13.81 15.72
N ARG A 506 3.08 -12.72 15.75
CA ARG A 506 3.06 -11.78 16.86
C ARG A 506 2.01 -12.22 17.87
N VAL A 507 2.43 -12.49 19.11
CA VAL A 507 1.55 -12.94 20.19
C VAL A 507 1.49 -11.90 21.30
N LEU A 508 0.28 -11.58 21.72
CA LEU A 508 -0.01 -10.76 22.90
C LEU A 508 -0.39 -11.67 24.06
N HIS A 509 0.42 -11.70 25.13
CA HIS A 509 0.19 -12.55 26.31
C HIS A 509 -0.89 -12.01 27.25
N PHE A 510 -1.20 -10.72 27.14
CA PHE A 510 -2.24 -10.04 27.92
C PHE A 510 -3.30 -9.44 26.98
N PRO A 511 -4.27 -10.24 26.50
CA PRO A 511 -5.28 -9.79 25.54
C PRO A 511 -6.07 -8.56 25.98
N THR A 512 -6.24 -8.33 27.28
CA THR A 512 -6.95 -7.16 27.82
C THR A 512 -6.28 -5.84 27.42
N LEU A 513 -4.97 -5.85 27.15
CA LEU A 513 -4.19 -4.70 26.69
C LEU A 513 -4.26 -4.46 25.17
N SER A 514 -5.09 -5.18 24.40
CA SER A 514 -5.13 -5.06 22.93
C SER A 514 -5.43 -3.65 22.43
N SER A 515 -6.18 -2.84 23.17
CA SER A 515 -6.47 -1.44 22.84
C SER A 515 -5.31 -0.47 23.15
N VAL A 516 -4.37 -0.87 23.99
CA VAL A 516 -3.18 -0.10 24.39
C VAL A 516 -1.97 -0.52 23.57
N VAL A 517 -1.63 -1.80 23.64
CA VAL A 517 -0.52 -2.39 22.86
C VAL A 517 -0.86 -2.37 21.38
N GLY A 518 -2.11 -2.66 21.03
CA GLY A 518 -2.56 -2.70 19.65
C GLY A 518 -2.27 -4.04 18.98
N TYR A 519 -2.12 -3.98 17.67
CA TYR A 519 -1.91 -5.15 16.83
C TYR A 519 -1.15 -4.78 15.57
N SER A 520 -0.64 -5.81 14.88
CA SER A 520 -0.02 -5.68 13.56
C SER A 520 -0.45 -6.86 12.70
N ASN A 521 -1.43 -6.64 11.79
CA ASN A 521 -2.01 -7.67 10.95
C ASN A 521 -2.12 -7.24 9.47
N ALA A 522 -1.87 -8.18 8.55
CA ALA A 522 -1.84 -7.93 7.11
C ALA A 522 -3.16 -7.41 6.50
N SER A 523 -4.29 -7.84 7.06
CA SER A 523 -5.63 -7.53 6.56
C SER A 523 -6.24 -6.30 7.23
N TYR A 524 -5.92 -6.07 8.51
CA TYR A 524 -6.56 -5.06 9.35
C TYR A 524 -5.66 -3.88 9.74
N GLY A 525 -4.39 -3.89 9.30
CA GLY A 525 -3.44 -2.81 9.54
C GLY A 525 -2.73 -2.92 10.89
N GLN A 526 -2.31 -1.76 11.41
CA GLN A 526 -1.65 -1.66 12.71
C GLN A 526 -2.40 -0.64 13.59
N GLY A 527 -2.39 -0.84 14.91
CA GLY A 527 -2.91 0.10 15.89
C GLY A 527 -2.10 0.10 17.19
N GLY A 528 -2.43 0.98 18.13
CA GLY A 528 -1.83 1.05 19.46
C GLY A 528 -0.34 1.43 19.47
N LEU A 529 0.39 0.92 20.47
CA LEU A 529 1.85 1.01 20.57
C LEU A 529 2.56 0.32 19.40
N GLU A 530 2.00 -0.76 18.87
CA GLU A 530 2.55 -1.48 17.72
C GLU A 530 2.67 -0.58 16.48
N ALA A 531 1.72 0.32 16.26
CA ALA A 531 1.74 1.25 15.15
C ALA A 531 2.66 2.46 15.39
N SER A 532 2.62 3.04 16.60
CA SER A 532 3.40 4.25 16.93
C SER A 532 4.90 3.99 17.08
N LEU A 533 5.28 2.81 17.57
CA LEU A 533 6.66 2.39 17.82
C LEU A 533 7.18 1.42 16.74
N ASP A 534 6.48 1.33 15.60
CA ASP A 534 6.79 0.39 14.54
C ASP A 534 8.22 0.51 13.99
N SER A 535 8.74 1.74 13.87
CA SER A 535 10.09 2.01 13.37
C SER A 535 11.17 1.36 14.26
N ILE A 536 10.99 1.40 15.57
CA ILE A 536 11.89 0.84 16.58
C ILE A 536 11.71 -0.68 16.66
N LEU A 537 10.45 -1.13 16.74
CA LEU A 537 10.08 -2.55 16.82
C LEU A 537 10.50 -3.35 15.57
N ARG A 538 10.65 -2.71 14.41
CA ARG A 538 11.20 -3.31 13.17
C ARG A 538 12.70 -3.11 12.98
N GLY A 539 13.36 -2.37 13.86
CA GLY A 539 14.80 -2.09 13.76
C GLY A 539 15.17 -1.13 12.62
N VAL A 540 14.23 -0.30 12.17
CA VAL A 540 14.49 0.77 11.18
C VAL A 540 15.11 1.98 11.84
N GLU A 541 14.51 2.43 12.94
CA GLU A 541 15.06 3.48 13.80
C GLU A 541 16.06 2.88 14.79
N GLY A 542 16.93 3.70 15.38
CA GLY A 542 17.99 3.32 16.33
C GLY A 542 19.18 2.56 15.74
N ASN A 543 19.00 1.82 14.64
CA ASN A 543 20.09 1.23 13.88
C ASN A 543 20.79 2.25 12.95
N ASN A 544 22.09 2.06 12.69
CA ASN A 544 22.80 2.86 11.69
C ASN A 544 22.12 2.70 10.31
N PRO A 545 21.78 3.80 9.61
CA PRO A 545 21.16 3.75 8.28
C PRO A 545 21.92 2.88 7.27
N VAL A 546 23.25 2.78 7.39
CA VAL A 546 24.09 1.91 6.55
C VAL A 546 23.81 0.43 6.83
N THR A 547 23.62 0.05 8.10
CA THR A 547 23.26 -1.33 8.47
C THR A 547 21.88 -1.68 7.94
N VAL A 548 20.90 -0.79 8.10
CA VAL A 548 19.56 -0.98 7.55
C VAL A 548 19.61 -1.13 6.03
N PHE A 549 20.35 -0.26 5.35
CA PHE A 549 20.55 -0.34 3.90
C PHE A 549 21.20 -1.66 3.46
N ASN A 550 22.29 -2.08 4.12
CA ASN A 550 23.01 -3.31 3.78
C ASN A 550 22.14 -4.56 3.99
N ASN A 551 21.39 -4.63 5.09
CA ASN A 551 20.46 -5.73 5.34
C ASN A 551 19.34 -5.75 4.29
N ARG A 552 18.78 -4.59 3.92
CA ARG A 552 17.77 -4.53 2.86
C ARG A 552 18.32 -4.93 1.50
N LEU A 553 19.57 -4.57 1.19
CA LEU A 553 20.20 -4.88 -0.10
C LEU A 553 20.60 -6.36 -0.21
N LEU A 554 21.18 -6.94 0.84
CA LEU A 554 21.73 -8.29 0.81
C LEU A 554 20.68 -9.37 1.13
N ASN A 555 19.77 -9.07 2.07
CA ASN A 555 18.83 -10.04 2.64
C ASN A 555 17.36 -9.72 2.35
N SER A 556 17.06 -8.57 1.72
CA SER A 556 15.69 -8.08 1.56
C SER A 556 14.91 -7.90 2.88
N GLN A 557 15.63 -7.72 3.99
CA GLN A 557 15.07 -7.72 5.34
C GLN A 557 15.54 -6.51 6.13
N TYR A 558 14.79 -6.16 7.17
CA TYR A 558 15.25 -5.21 8.18
C TYR A 558 16.15 -5.91 9.21
N PRO A 559 16.97 -5.16 9.97
CA PRO A 559 17.59 -5.69 11.18
C PRO A 559 16.53 -6.17 12.20
N VAL A 560 16.96 -6.95 13.17
CA VAL A 560 16.11 -7.34 14.31
C VAL A 560 15.66 -6.07 15.07
N GLY A 561 14.40 -6.08 15.51
CA GLY A 561 13.80 -4.98 16.27
C GLY A 561 14.41 -4.75 17.65
N ALA A 562 14.23 -3.55 18.18
CA ALA A 562 14.55 -3.27 19.59
C ALA A 562 13.40 -3.67 20.51
N ASP A 563 13.75 -4.23 21.65
CA ASP A 563 12.82 -4.48 22.75
C ASP A 563 12.45 -3.17 23.43
N ILE A 564 11.18 -3.04 23.83
CA ILE A 564 10.62 -1.83 24.42
C ILE A 564 10.14 -2.13 25.83
N ARG A 565 10.53 -1.28 26.78
CA ARG A 565 10.04 -1.32 28.15
C ARG A 565 8.96 -0.26 28.34
N LEU A 566 7.82 -0.70 28.88
CA LEU A 566 6.73 0.17 29.28
C LEU A 566 6.81 0.52 30.76
N SER A 567 6.09 1.56 31.17
CA SER A 567 5.88 1.92 32.58
C SER A 567 4.79 1.09 33.27
N LEU A 568 4.02 0.30 32.52
CA LEU A 568 2.93 -0.53 33.03
C LEU A 568 3.45 -1.53 34.06
N ASP A 569 2.62 -1.78 35.08
CA ASP A 569 2.81 -2.88 36.02
C ASP A 569 1.74 -3.94 35.76
N THR A 570 2.15 -5.08 35.22
CA THR A 570 1.22 -6.12 34.78
C THR A 570 0.37 -6.68 35.94
N ASN A 571 0.88 -6.71 37.18
CA ASN A 571 0.10 -7.19 38.31
C ASN A 571 -1.06 -6.24 38.64
N LEU A 572 -0.78 -4.94 38.64
CA LEU A 572 -1.81 -3.91 38.85
C LEU A 572 -2.79 -3.85 37.67
N GLN A 573 -2.29 -4.07 36.45
CA GLN A 573 -3.12 -4.13 35.25
C GLN A 573 -4.14 -5.27 35.32
N LEU A 574 -3.72 -6.48 35.71
CA LEU A 574 -4.62 -7.64 35.85
C LEU A 574 -5.72 -7.39 36.89
N ILE A 575 -5.39 -6.73 38.00
CA ILE A 575 -6.38 -6.34 39.02
C ILE A 575 -7.38 -5.35 38.42
N ALA A 576 -6.91 -4.33 37.70
CA ALA A 576 -7.80 -3.35 37.07
C ALA A 576 -8.72 -3.98 36.00
N ASP A 577 -8.20 -4.92 35.21
CA ASP A 577 -8.96 -5.64 34.20
C ASP A 577 -10.06 -6.53 34.83
N ASP A 578 -9.76 -7.22 35.93
CA ASP A 578 -10.74 -8.03 36.67
C ASP A 578 -11.85 -7.14 37.28
N LEU A 579 -11.47 -5.99 37.83
CA LEU A 579 -12.43 -5.01 38.38
C LEU A 579 -13.36 -4.40 37.31
N LEU A 580 -12.90 -4.29 36.06
CA LEU A 580 -13.68 -3.80 34.93
C LEU A 580 -14.50 -4.87 34.22
N LYS A 581 -14.39 -6.14 34.62
CA LYS A 581 -15.07 -7.25 33.98
C LYS A 581 -16.58 -7.03 33.95
N ASP A 582 -17.18 -7.23 32.77
CA ASP A 582 -18.61 -7.01 32.51
C ASP A 582 -19.09 -5.57 32.83
N LYS A 583 -18.18 -4.59 32.75
CA LYS A 583 -18.45 -3.15 32.87
C LYS A 583 -17.95 -2.42 31.62
N THR A 584 -18.54 -1.25 31.36
CA THR A 584 -18.10 -0.35 30.31
C THR A 584 -17.41 0.85 30.94
N GLY A 585 -16.15 1.10 30.58
CA GLY A 585 -15.38 2.18 31.18
C GLY A 585 -13.87 1.97 31.09
N SER A 586 -13.13 2.70 31.91
CA SER A 586 -11.67 2.62 31.99
C SER A 586 -11.13 2.95 33.37
N ILE A 587 -9.92 2.46 33.64
CA ILE A 587 -9.13 2.75 34.82
C ILE A 587 -7.74 3.21 34.36
N VAL A 588 -7.32 4.39 34.81
CA VAL A 588 -5.99 4.94 34.54
C VAL A 588 -5.30 5.24 35.86
N MET A 589 -4.07 4.76 36.00
CA MET A 589 -3.22 5.06 37.15
C MET A 589 -1.87 5.60 36.70
N LEU A 590 -1.47 6.73 37.26
CA LEU A 590 -0.21 7.40 36.95
C LEU A 590 0.65 7.55 38.20
N ASN A 591 1.97 7.50 38.03
CA ASN A 591 2.91 8.09 38.97
C ASN A 591 2.81 9.62 38.85
N ALA A 592 2.35 10.28 39.92
CA ALA A 592 2.09 11.71 39.90
C ALA A 592 3.37 12.55 39.71
N GLN A 593 4.54 12.00 40.05
CA GLN A 593 5.82 12.69 39.96
C GLN A 593 6.49 12.56 38.58
N SER A 594 6.52 11.35 38.02
CA SER A 594 7.19 11.08 36.73
C SER A 594 6.26 11.14 35.52
N GLY A 595 4.94 11.02 35.73
CA GLY A 595 3.96 10.85 34.64
C GLY A 595 3.90 9.42 34.11
N GLU A 596 4.69 8.48 34.64
CA GLU A 596 4.66 7.07 34.22
C GLU A 596 3.28 6.44 34.40
N VAL A 597 2.73 5.90 33.32
CA VAL A 597 1.44 5.21 33.33
C VAL A 597 1.62 3.80 33.87
N MET A 598 1.07 3.51 35.04
CA MET A 598 1.20 2.22 35.70
C MET A 598 0.08 1.26 35.33
N VAL A 599 -1.13 1.79 35.08
CA VAL A 599 -2.30 1.02 34.64
C VAL A 599 -3.05 1.82 33.58
N MET A 600 -3.46 1.14 32.52
CA MET A 600 -4.36 1.67 31.48
C MET A 600 -5.32 0.57 31.06
N ALA A 601 -6.37 0.36 31.85
CA ALA A 601 -7.40 -0.66 31.59
C ALA A 601 -8.61 -0.04 30.88
N THR A 602 -9.19 -0.77 29.93
CA THR A 602 -10.43 -0.40 29.24
C THR A 602 -11.32 -1.60 29.10
N SER A 603 -12.63 -1.40 29.20
CA SER A 603 -13.62 -2.44 29.01
C SER A 603 -14.88 -1.89 28.33
N PRO A 604 -15.53 -2.67 27.43
CA PRO A 604 -15.02 -3.90 26.85
C PRO A 604 -13.76 -3.63 25.99
N THR A 605 -12.96 -4.67 25.82
CA THR A 605 -11.74 -4.70 25.00
C THR A 605 -11.82 -5.93 24.08
N PHE A 606 -10.84 -6.11 23.20
CA PHE A 606 -10.78 -7.21 22.24
C PHE A 606 -9.49 -8.03 22.43
N ASP A 607 -9.38 -9.18 21.75
CA ASP A 607 -8.15 -9.97 21.72
C ASP A 607 -7.46 -9.78 20.36
N SER A 608 -6.31 -9.11 20.34
CA SER A 608 -5.54 -8.91 19.10
C SER A 608 -5.08 -10.21 18.45
N ASN A 609 -4.99 -11.32 19.20
CA ASN A 609 -4.60 -12.61 18.63
C ASN A 609 -5.72 -13.24 17.79
N ALA A 610 -6.99 -12.82 17.98
CA ALA A 610 -8.16 -13.39 17.33
C ALA A 610 -8.84 -12.42 16.32
N LEU A 611 -8.06 -11.53 15.70
CA LEU A 611 -8.54 -10.53 14.75
C LEU A 611 -9.24 -11.13 13.53
N GLU A 612 -8.66 -12.15 12.92
CA GLU A 612 -9.20 -12.76 11.69
C GLU A 612 -10.58 -13.41 11.90
N GLU A 613 -10.82 -13.92 13.11
CA GLU A 613 -12.07 -14.57 13.46
C GLU A 613 -13.18 -13.58 13.83
N ASN A 614 -12.84 -12.48 14.51
CA ASN A 614 -13.81 -11.64 15.21
C ASN A 614 -13.87 -10.17 14.74
N TRP A 615 -13.06 -9.76 13.77
CA TRP A 615 -12.97 -8.36 13.35
C TRP A 615 -14.33 -7.72 12.98
N GLU A 616 -15.10 -8.37 12.12
CA GLU A 616 -16.41 -7.84 11.69
C GLU A 616 -17.42 -7.80 12.86
N THR A 617 -17.32 -8.75 13.80
CA THR A 617 -18.11 -8.76 15.03
C THR A 617 -17.79 -7.54 15.89
N TRP A 618 -16.51 -7.29 16.18
CA TRP A 618 -16.09 -6.16 17.01
C TRP A 618 -16.33 -4.81 16.36
N LYS A 619 -16.20 -4.72 15.04
CA LYS A 619 -16.45 -3.49 14.28
C LYS A 619 -17.93 -3.10 14.29
N SER A 620 -18.83 -4.08 14.32
CA SER A 620 -20.29 -3.86 14.35
C SER A 620 -20.90 -3.86 15.76
N ASP A 621 -20.11 -4.19 16.78
CA ASP A 621 -20.55 -4.26 18.17
C ASP A 621 -20.92 -2.86 18.71
N PRO A 622 -22.15 -2.66 19.22
CA PRO A 622 -22.58 -1.37 19.77
C PRO A 622 -21.77 -0.94 20.99
N THR A 623 -21.15 -1.87 21.72
CA THR A 623 -20.30 -1.58 22.87
C THR A 623 -18.90 -1.11 22.49
N SER A 624 -18.55 -1.06 21.20
CA SER A 624 -17.29 -0.50 20.68
C SER A 624 -16.03 -1.03 21.41
N PRO A 625 -15.74 -2.34 21.38
CA PRO A 625 -14.59 -2.93 22.06
C PRO A 625 -13.23 -2.50 21.49
N LEU A 626 -13.19 -2.02 20.23
CA LEU A 626 -11.98 -1.49 19.60
C LEU A 626 -11.57 -0.09 20.10
N LEU A 627 -12.46 0.60 20.84
CA LEU A 627 -12.25 1.95 21.36
C LEU A 627 -11.37 1.91 22.62
N ASN A 628 -10.25 2.62 22.60
CA ASN A 628 -9.45 2.82 23.81
C ASN A 628 -10.06 3.94 24.65
N ARG A 629 -10.94 3.59 25.60
CA ARG A 629 -11.67 4.57 26.42
C ARG A 629 -10.76 5.41 27.32
N ALA A 630 -9.59 4.90 27.70
CA ALA A 630 -8.65 5.62 28.55
C ALA A 630 -8.08 6.87 27.85
N THR A 631 -7.84 6.80 26.54
CA THR A 631 -7.25 7.88 25.73
C THR A 631 -8.26 8.58 24.84
N GLN A 632 -9.17 7.83 24.21
CA GLN A 632 -10.12 8.30 23.21
C GLN A 632 -11.50 8.57 23.79
N GLY A 633 -11.83 8.04 24.97
CA GLY A 633 -13.09 8.34 25.65
C GLY A 633 -13.23 9.84 25.88
N GLN A 634 -14.37 10.42 25.51
CA GLN A 634 -14.65 11.85 25.65
C GLN A 634 -15.80 12.01 26.63
N TYR A 635 -15.46 12.32 27.88
CA TYR A 635 -16.44 12.35 28.98
C TYR A 635 -16.53 13.76 29.58
N PRO A 636 -17.72 14.20 30.05
CA PRO A 636 -17.88 15.52 30.65
C PRO A 636 -17.01 15.72 31.87
N ALA A 637 -16.16 16.76 31.85
CA ALA A 637 -15.25 17.09 32.93
C ALA A 637 -15.99 17.63 34.17
N SER A 638 -16.95 18.56 33.97
CA SER A 638 -17.89 19.11 34.98
C SER A 638 -17.37 19.09 36.44
N ASN A 639 -18.14 18.53 37.40
CA ASN A 639 -17.75 18.48 38.81
C ASN A 639 -16.46 17.69 39.05
N ALA A 640 -16.02 16.84 38.12
CA ALA A 640 -14.77 16.11 38.25
C ALA A 640 -13.56 17.04 38.27
N THR A 641 -13.68 18.32 37.90
CA THR A 641 -12.60 19.33 38.00
C THR A 641 -12.65 20.17 39.28
N ALA A 642 -13.65 19.96 40.16
CA ALA A 642 -13.89 20.81 41.33
C ALA A 642 -12.69 20.86 42.30
N GLY A 643 -11.95 19.75 42.47
CA GLY A 643 -10.77 19.72 43.34
C GLY A 643 -9.60 20.57 42.82
N LEU A 644 -9.48 20.70 41.50
CA LEU A 644 -8.47 21.54 40.85
C LEU A 644 -8.83 23.01 40.96
N MET A 645 -10.12 23.35 40.77
CA MET A 645 -10.63 24.70 40.96
C MET A 645 -10.50 25.16 42.42
N LEU A 646 -10.75 24.26 43.38
CA LEU A 646 -10.53 24.50 44.80
C LEU A 646 -9.07 24.89 45.08
N ALA A 647 -8.09 24.17 44.51
CA ALA A 647 -6.67 24.48 44.69
C ALA A 647 -6.30 25.89 44.21
N ARG A 648 -6.88 26.36 43.09
CA ARG A 648 -6.68 27.72 42.59
C ARG A 648 -7.30 28.78 43.50
N LEU A 649 -8.55 28.55 43.94
CA LEU A 649 -9.26 29.48 44.82
C LEU A 649 -8.62 29.63 46.21
N LEU A 650 -8.04 28.55 46.73
CA LEU A 650 -7.29 28.57 48.00
C LEU A 650 -6.01 29.39 47.88
N ALA A 651 -5.25 29.22 46.79
CA ALA A 651 -4.06 30.03 46.54
C ALA A 651 -4.39 31.54 46.43
N ASP A 652 -5.50 31.87 45.79
CA ASP A 652 -5.97 33.26 45.65
C ASP A 652 -6.63 33.80 46.93
N GLN A 653 -6.81 32.99 47.97
CA GLN A 653 -7.57 33.31 49.19
C GLN A 653 -9.01 33.80 48.89
N ARG A 654 -9.61 33.30 47.81
CA ARG A 654 -10.95 33.69 47.33
C ARG A 654 -12.06 32.72 47.73
N LEU A 655 -11.72 31.60 48.39
CA LEU A 655 -12.72 30.65 48.86
C LEU A 655 -13.53 31.25 50.04
N PRO A 656 -14.87 31.28 49.97
CA PRO A 656 -15.71 31.76 51.07
C PRO A 656 -15.59 30.90 52.33
N SER A 657 -15.70 31.52 53.51
CA SER A 657 -15.64 30.84 54.80
C SER A 657 -16.81 29.90 55.08
N PHE A 658 -17.94 30.06 54.40
CA PHE A 658 -19.14 29.24 54.55
C PHE A 658 -19.41 28.45 53.28
N ALA A 659 -19.74 27.16 53.44
CA ALA A 659 -20.18 26.29 52.35
C ALA A 659 -21.64 26.62 51.95
N PRO A 660 -22.06 26.33 50.71
CA PRO A 660 -23.44 26.55 50.27
C PRO A 660 -24.45 25.71 51.06
N GLU A 661 -25.71 26.17 51.12
CA GLU A 661 -26.81 25.47 51.82
C GLU A 661 -26.97 24.03 51.34
N GLN A 662 -27.23 23.14 52.31
CA GLN A 662 -27.23 21.68 52.16
C GLN A 662 -28.48 21.09 51.48
N GLU A 663 -29.20 21.87 50.66
CA GLU A 663 -30.27 21.27 49.85
C GLU A 663 -29.64 20.43 48.74
N TRP A 664 -29.93 19.13 48.75
CA TRP A 664 -29.40 18.18 47.77
C TRP A 664 -30.51 17.30 47.18
N SER A 665 -30.22 16.74 46.01
CA SER A 665 -31.08 15.83 45.27
C SER A 665 -30.27 14.62 44.79
N THR A 666 -30.89 13.46 44.72
CA THR A 666 -30.35 12.28 44.01
C THR A 666 -30.84 12.19 42.57
N ASP A 667 -31.79 13.05 42.18
CA ASP A 667 -32.22 13.20 40.79
C ASP A 667 -31.17 13.98 39.99
N ILE A 668 -30.57 13.32 39.00
CA ILE A 668 -29.49 13.84 38.15
C ILE A 668 -29.91 15.02 37.26
N GLN A 669 -31.21 15.17 37.01
CA GLN A 669 -31.77 16.31 36.27
C GLN A 669 -31.92 17.55 37.16
N ASN A 670 -31.77 17.41 38.48
CA ASN A 670 -31.91 18.51 39.41
C ASN A 670 -30.59 19.30 39.54
N SER A 671 -30.69 20.63 39.53
CA SER A 671 -29.55 21.54 39.79
C SER A 671 -28.87 21.31 41.15
N LEU A 672 -29.55 20.69 42.11
CA LEU A 672 -29.05 20.33 43.44
C LEU A 672 -28.50 18.89 43.50
N TYR A 673 -28.27 18.24 42.37
CA TYR A 673 -27.79 16.86 42.33
C TYR A 673 -26.45 16.69 43.05
N CYS A 674 -26.33 15.61 43.82
CA CYS A 674 -25.06 15.09 44.35
C CYS A 674 -24.89 13.62 43.96
N ALA A 675 -23.67 13.23 43.61
CA ALA A 675 -23.35 11.85 43.21
C ALA A 675 -23.42 10.87 44.40
N GLN A 676 -23.12 11.36 45.60
CA GLN A 676 -23.30 10.68 46.89
C GLN A 676 -24.06 11.60 47.85
N THR A 677 -24.77 11.02 48.83
CA THR A 677 -25.43 11.80 49.88
C THR A 677 -24.39 12.40 50.84
N PRO A 678 -24.27 13.73 50.93
CA PRO A 678 -23.32 14.36 51.84
C PRO A 678 -23.77 14.21 53.30
N GLY A 679 -22.81 14.24 54.24
CA GLY A 679 -23.10 14.22 55.68
C GLY A 679 -23.94 15.41 56.18
N SER A 680 -24.50 15.29 57.39
CA SER A 680 -25.41 16.30 58.00
C SER A 680 -24.76 17.64 58.34
N GLU A 681 -23.42 17.70 58.42
CA GLU A 681 -22.63 18.94 58.60
C GLU A 681 -21.55 19.04 57.50
N ALA A 682 -21.98 19.04 56.24
CA ALA A 682 -21.07 19.08 55.09
C ALA A 682 -20.44 20.47 54.86
N GLY A 683 -19.12 20.56 55.03
CA GLY A 683 -18.31 21.70 54.58
C GLY A 683 -17.96 21.63 53.08
N TRP A 684 -17.11 22.54 52.60
CA TRP A 684 -16.66 22.55 51.19
C TRP A 684 -16.09 21.21 50.72
N GLY A 685 -15.25 20.57 51.55
CA GLY A 685 -14.67 19.27 51.24
C GLY A 685 -15.73 18.20 51.01
N GLU A 686 -16.63 17.98 51.96
CA GLU A 686 -17.68 16.96 51.86
C GLU A 686 -18.60 17.15 50.64
N LEU A 687 -18.95 18.40 50.31
CA LEU A 687 -19.78 18.70 49.14
C LEU A 687 -19.04 18.45 47.81
N ILE A 688 -17.72 18.65 47.77
CA ILE A 688 -16.89 18.38 46.59
C ILE A 688 -16.64 16.87 46.47
N ILE A 689 -16.28 16.21 47.57
CA ILE A 689 -16.09 14.75 47.64
C ILE A 689 -17.34 14.03 47.15
N SER A 690 -18.53 14.49 47.58
CA SER A 690 -19.84 13.94 47.20
C SER A 690 -20.31 14.32 45.78
N GLY A 691 -19.54 15.12 45.03
CA GLY A 691 -19.83 15.48 43.65
C GLY A 691 -21.06 16.37 43.45
N CYS A 692 -21.36 17.26 44.41
CA CYS A 692 -22.55 18.12 44.35
C CYS A 692 -22.45 19.23 43.29
N ASN A 693 -23.48 19.39 42.46
CA ASN A 693 -23.55 20.44 41.42
C ASN A 693 -23.52 21.85 42.02
N ARG A 694 -24.14 22.07 43.19
CA ARG A 694 -24.20 23.39 43.84
C ARG A 694 -22.82 23.89 44.29
N SER A 695 -21.95 23.01 44.79
CA SER A 695 -20.58 23.39 45.16
C SER A 695 -19.75 23.69 43.92
N PHE A 696 -19.83 22.88 42.87
CA PHE A 696 -19.16 23.14 41.60
C PHE A 696 -19.57 24.48 40.97
N ASN A 697 -20.86 24.77 40.86
CA ASN A 697 -21.37 26.03 40.30
C ASN A 697 -20.88 27.25 41.09
N MET A 698 -20.78 27.14 42.42
CA MET A 698 -20.22 28.20 43.26
C MET A 698 -18.71 28.36 43.03
N LEU A 699 -17.93 27.27 42.96
CA LEU A 699 -16.50 27.34 42.64
C LEU A 699 -16.29 28.02 41.27
N GLU A 700 -17.12 27.70 40.27
CA GLU A 700 -17.08 28.36 38.96
C GLU A 700 -17.38 29.86 39.05
N TYR A 701 -18.39 30.23 39.84
CA TYR A 701 -18.75 31.63 40.05
C TYR A 701 -17.61 32.44 40.69
N TYR A 702 -16.98 31.90 41.73
CA TYR A 702 -15.88 32.60 42.44
C TYR A 702 -14.57 32.63 41.66
N LEU A 703 -14.28 31.58 40.88
CA LEU A 703 -13.08 31.52 40.06
C LEU A 703 -13.20 32.46 38.85
N GLY A 704 -14.39 32.53 38.26
CA GLY A 704 -14.64 33.25 37.00
C GLY A 704 -14.26 32.43 35.78
N LEU A 705 -14.92 32.71 34.65
CA LEU A 705 -14.77 31.92 33.43
C LEU A 705 -13.35 31.98 32.85
N ASP A 706 -12.72 33.17 32.80
CA ASP A 706 -11.38 33.33 32.24
C ASP A 706 -10.34 32.53 33.03
N ASN A 707 -10.33 32.67 34.36
CA ASN A 707 -9.40 31.91 35.21
C ASN A 707 -9.66 30.39 35.16
N LYS A 708 -10.92 29.95 34.96
CA LYS A 708 -11.26 28.54 34.75
C LYS A 708 -10.68 28.03 33.44
N LEU A 709 -10.81 28.79 32.35
CA LEU A 709 -10.24 28.43 31.06
C LEU A 709 -8.70 28.44 31.10
N ASP A 710 -8.09 29.43 31.74
CA ASP A 710 -6.65 29.48 31.95
C ASP A 710 -6.15 28.25 32.73
N LEU A 711 -6.83 27.90 33.83
CA LEU A 711 -6.51 26.69 34.60
C LEU A 711 -6.61 25.43 33.74
N TYR A 712 -7.66 25.29 32.92
CA TYR A 712 -7.82 24.13 32.05
C TYR A 712 -6.74 24.05 30.96
N GLN A 713 -6.31 25.20 30.45
CA GLN A 713 -5.21 25.28 29.49
C GLN A 713 -3.87 24.92 30.13
N GLU A 714 -3.59 25.46 31.32
CA GLU A 714 -2.39 25.18 32.12
C GLU A 714 -2.28 23.70 32.50
N LEU A 715 -3.41 23.05 32.81
CA LEU A 715 -3.48 21.61 33.10
C LEU A 715 -3.49 20.73 31.85
N GLY A 716 -3.48 21.31 30.65
CA GLY A 716 -3.45 20.57 29.39
C GLY A 716 -4.78 19.90 29.01
N LEU A 717 -5.91 20.29 29.59
CA LEU A 717 -7.22 19.68 29.30
C LEU A 717 -7.76 20.03 27.90
N PHE A 718 -7.23 21.07 27.24
CA PHE A 718 -7.55 21.41 25.84
C PHE A 718 -6.68 20.70 24.80
N SER A 719 -5.64 20.00 25.23
CA SER A 719 -4.68 19.30 24.34
C SER A 719 -4.71 17.81 24.60
N GLN A 720 -4.70 16.99 23.55
CA GLN A 720 -4.48 15.56 23.72
C GLN A 720 -3.04 15.33 24.22
N PRO A 721 -2.82 14.50 25.26
CA PRO A 721 -1.48 14.16 25.72
C PRO A 721 -0.70 13.46 24.60
N GLU A 722 0.59 13.80 24.45
CA GLU A 722 1.48 13.13 23.50
C GLU A 722 1.80 11.72 23.99
N LEU A 723 0.91 10.75 23.73
CA LEU A 723 1.23 9.33 23.88
C LEU A 723 1.53 8.71 22.52
N SER A 724 2.50 7.79 22.54
CA SER A 724 2.77 6.86 21.45
C SER A 724 1.65 5.81 21.32
N ILE A 725 0.38 6.17 21.21
CA ILE A 725 -0.70 5.22 20.90
C ILE A 725 -1.39 5.74 19.65
N ALA A 726 -1.25 5.00 18.53
CA ALA A 726 -1.94 5.34 17.30
C ALA A 726 -3.31 4.65 17.24
N ASP A 727 -4.29 5.31 16.61
CA ASP A 727 -5.64 4.76 16.51
C ASP A 727 -5.72 3.58 15.53
N SER A 728 -6.56 2.59 15.87
CA SER A 728 -6.86 1.42 15.04
C SER A 728 -7.71 1.76 13.80
N ILE A 729 -8.37 2.92 13.81
CA ILE A 729 -9.25 3.40 12.72
C ILE A 729 -8.84 4.82 12.36
N SER A 730 -8.16 4.98 11.21
CA SER A 730 -7.85 6.29 10.63
C SER A 730 -9.11 6.92 10.02
N THR A 731 -10.05 7.31 10.86
CA THR A 731 -11.01 8.35 10.49
C THR A 731 -10.32 9.70 10.68
N GLU A 732 -10.34 10.56 9.66
CA GLU A 732 -9.74 11.92 9.66
C GLU A 732 -10.16 12.79 10.86
N THR A 733 -11.13 12.34 11.66
CA THR A 733 -11.57 12.94 12.91
C THR A 733 -10.69 12.66 14.13
N SER A 734 -9.69 11.77 14.09
CA SER A 734 -9.00 11.39 15.34
C SER A 734 -7.98 12.42 15.88
N LYS A 735 -7.64 13.43 15.07
CA LYS A 735 -6.96 14.66 15.52
C LYS A 735 -7.93 15.81 15.82
N THR A 736 -9.18 15.53 16.20
CA THR A 736 -10.05 16.62 16.68
C THR A 736 -9.71 16.94 18.13
N ALA A 737 -9.31 18.18 18.37
CA ALA A 737 -9.24 18.80 19.68
C ALA A 737 -10.52 18.50 20.50
N PRO A 738 -10.45 18.48 21.85
CA PRO A 738 -11.60 18.23 22.71
C PRO A 738 -12.80 19.08 22.29
N LYS A 739 -13.93 18.41 22.05
CA LYS A 739 -15.17 19.07 21.61
C LYS A 739 -15.82 19.74 22.81
N GLN A 740 -16.27 20.98 22.64
CA GLN A 740 -17.16 21.63 23.59
C GLN A 740 -18.60 21.27 23.22
N GLU A 741 -19.31 20.65 24.16
CA GLU A 741 -20.74 20.36 24.02
C GLU A 741 -21.51 21.30 24.96
N GLY A 742 -22.01 22.39 24.39
CA GLY A 742 -22.58 23.49 25.18
C GLY A 742 -21.52 24.19 26.05
N ARG A 743 -21.65 24.12 27.37
CA ARG A 743 -20.68 24.67 28.35
C ARG A 743 -19.72 23.63 28.94
N ASN A 744 -19.85 22.35 28.56
CA ASN A 744 -19.05 21.28 29.15
C ASN A 744 -17.85 20.95 28.27
N LEU A 745 -16.68 20.89 28.92
CA LEU A 745 -15.45 20.38 28.33
C LEU A 745 -15.49 18.84 28.38
N LEU A 746 -15.26 18.19 27.24
CA LEU A 746 -15.06 16.75 27.18
C LEU A 746 -13.58 16.42 27.30
N VAL A 747 -13.25 15.45 28.15
CA VAL A 747 -11.88 15.05 28.46
C VAL A 747 -11.77 13.53 28.59
N SER A 748 -10.60 12.99 28.28
CA SER A 748 -10.32 11.58 28.49
C SER A 748 -9.89 11.28 29.93
N PRO A 749 -10.10 10.03 30.39
CA PRO A 749 -9.62 9.57 31.70
C PRO A 749 -8.12 9.79 31.90
N LEU A 750 -7.31 9.65 30.85
CA LEU A 750 -5.88 9.92 30.91
C LEU A 750 -5.55 11.41 31.05
N GLN A 751 -6.26 12.30 30.34
CA GLN A 751 -6.14 13.75 30.53
C GLN A 751 -6.50 14.14 31.97
N MET A 752 -7.58 13.56 32.49
CA MET A 752 -8.02 13.80 33.86
C MET A 752 -6.96 13.33 34.88
N ALA A 753 -6.39 12.15 34.68
CA ALA A 753 -5.34 11.63 35.55
C ALA A 753 -4.09 12.51 35.52
N ALA A 754 -3.68 12.99 34.35
CA ALA A 754 -2.55 13.89 34.19
C ALA A 754 -2.78 15.24 34.88
N ALA A 755 -3.98 15.81 34.77
CA ALA A 755 -4.34 17.05 35.45
C ALA A 755 -4.30 16.89 36.99
N TYR A 756 -4.84 15.79 37.51
CA TYR A 756 -4.85 15.51 38.94
C TYR A 756 -3.48 15.10 39.51
N ALA A 757 -2.51 14.74 38.66
CA ALA A 757 -1.12 14.56 39.08
C ALA A 757 -0.58 15.81 39.79
N ALA A 758 -0.98 17.01 39.34
CA ALA A 758 -0.59 18.27 39.99
C ALA A 758 -1.04 18.33 41.46
N LEU A 759 -2.20 17.78 41.80
CA LEU A 759 -2.72 17.78 43.17
C LEU A 759 -1.89 16.88 44.11
N SER A 760 -1.34 15.78 43.60
CA SER A 760 -0.49 14.86 44.37
C SER A 760 1.01 15.15 44.25
N ASN A 761 1.41 16.07 43.37
CA ASN A 761 2.81 16.42 43.07
C ASN A 761 3.11 17.91 43.33
N GLY A 762 2.43 18.52 44.30
CA GLY A 762 2.73 19.88 44.76
C GLY A 762 2.58 20.96 43.69
N GLY A 763 1.61 20.82 42.78
CA GLY A 763 1.33 21.77 41.70
C GLY A 763 2.15 21.57 40.42
N LYS A 764 2.95 20.50 40.33
CA LYS A 764 3.71 20.18 39.11
C LYS A 764 2.89 19.35 38.14
N VAL A 765 2.74 19.85 36.91
CA VAL A 765 2.10 19.12 35.81
C VAL A 765 3.12 18.20 35.17
N VAL A 766 2.69 16.98 34.88
CA VAL A 766 3.49 15.93 34.24
C VAL A 766 2.85 15.54 32.91
N SER A 767 3.68 15.17 31.93
CA SER A 767 3.20 14.54 30.71
C SER A 767 3.14 13.03 30.94
N PRO A 768 2.01 12.37 30.63
CA PRO A 768 1.92 10.92 30.73
C PRO A 768 2.97 10.21 29.86
N LEU A 769 3.68 9.25 30.43
CA LEU A 769 4.73 8.47 29.77
C LEU A 769 4.38 6.99 29.84
N LEU A 770 4.29 6.32 28.68
CA LEU A 770 3.99 4.89 28.61
C LEU A 770 5.21 4.06 28.18
N ALA A 771 5.91 4.45 27.10
CA ALA A 771 7.15 3.81 26.67
C ALA A 771 8.34 4.51 27.34
N THR A 772 9.13 3.79 28.14
CA THR A 772 10.19 4.38 28.98
C THR A 772 11.58 4.20 28.38
N ALA A 773 11.86 3.03 27.82
CA ALA A 773 13.17 2.72 27.25
C ALA A 773 13.07 1.71 26.09
N PHE A 774 14.10 1.66 25.26
CA PHE A 774 14.28 0.64 24.23
C PHE A 774 15.72 0.09 24.24
N SER A 775 15.92 -1.14 23.79
CA SER A 775 17.22 -1.82 23.75
C SER A 775 17.35 -2.71 22.53
N TYR A 776 18.51 -2.69 21.87
CA TYR A 776 18.87 -3.65 20.81
C TYR A 776 19.72 -4.76 21.42
N ASN A 777 19.36 -6.02 21.20
CA ASN A 777 20.13 -7.21 21.60
C ASN A 777 20.54 -7.25 23.10
N ASP A 778 19.70 -6.74 24.00
CA ASP A 778 19.97 -6.71 25.46
C ASP A 778 21.28 -5.98 25.88
N ASP A 779 21.83 -5.13 25.02
CA ASP A 779 23.08 -4.41 25.30
C ASP A 779 22.88 -3.30 26.36
N GLN A 780 22.35 -2.16 25.94
CA GLN A 780 22.10 -0.99 26.79
C GLN A 780 20.73 -0.38 26.51
N TRP A 781 19.95 -0.25 27.58
CA TRP A 781 18.66 0.43 27.55
C TRP A 781 18.87 1.94 27.34
N SER A 782 18.34 2.45 26.23
CA SER A 782 18.27 3.88 25.94
C SER A 782 16.90 4.39 26.36
N LEU A 783 16.87 5.51 27.08
CA LEU A 783 15.62 6.16 27.47
C LEU A 783 15.00 6.87 26.27
N PHE A 784 13.68 6.87 26.18
CA PHE A 784 12.99 7.79 25.29
C PHE A 784 13.20 9.23 25.77
N SER A 785 13.50 10.16 24.86
CA SER A 785 13.62 11.57 25.21
C SER A 785 12.25 12.12 25.59
N THR A 786 12.05 12.45 26.86
CA THR A 786 10.89 13.23 27.30
C THR A 786 11.23 14.71 27.26
N ASP A 787 10.61 15.45 26.34
CA ASP A 787 10.85 16.89 26.16
C ASP A 787 10.24 17.75 27.28
N SER A 788 9.44 17.16 28.18
CA SER A 788 8.74 17.89 29.24
C SER A 788 9.33 17.62 30.63
N THR A 789 10.18 18.54 31.10
CA THR A 789 10.43 18.65 32.55
C THR A 789 9.14 19.09 33.24
N PRO A 790 8.74 18.46 34.37
CA PRO A 790 7.52 18.84 35.08
C PRO A 790 7.49 20.34 35.38
N THR A 791 6.47 21.03 34.88
CA THR A 791 6.33 22.48 35.04
C THR A 791 5.50 22.75 36.28
N THR A 792 5.99 23.61 37.18
CA THR A 792 5.24 24.00 38.37
C THR A 792 4.22 25.06 37.98
N LEU A 793 2.95 24.79 38.22
CA LEU A 793 1.88 25.75 38.00
C LEU A 793 1.89 26.83 39.10
N PRO A 794 2.02 28.12 38.75
CA PRO A 794 1.96 29.19 39.72
C PRO A 794 0.53 29.31 40.28
N GLY A 795 0.38 29.62 41.57
CA GLY A 795 -0.92 29.96 42.16
C GLY A 795 -1.88 28.78 42.33
N MET A 796 -1.41 27.62 42.79
CA MET A 796 -2.28 26.55 43.31
C MET A 796 -1.83 26.10 44.70
N ASP A 797 -2.77 26.07 45.66
CA ASP A 797 -2.54 25.49 46.99
C ASP A 797 -3.02 24.04 46.98
N THR A 798 -2.16 23.18 46.47
CA THR A 798 -2.45 21.75 46.30
C THR A 798 -2.41 20.99 47.63
N ALA A 799 -1.59 21.43 48.59
CA ALA A 799 -1.51 20.80 49.91
C ALA A 799 -2.80 21.02 50.71
N GLN A 800 -3.31 22.25 50.74
CA GLN A 800 -4.57 22.54 51.43
C GLN A 800 -5.76 21.90 50.71
N SER A 801 -5.80 21.93 49.37
CA SER A 801 -6.85 21.27 48.59
C SER A 801 -6.88 19.75 48.84
N ALA A 802 -5.72 19.07 48.75
CA ALA A 802 -5.62 17.64 49.05
C ALA A 802 -6.04 17.30 50.48
N SER A 803 -5.72 18.16 51.46
CA SER A 803 -6.16 17.99 52.85
C SER A 803 -7.67 18.17 53.03
N ILE A 804 -8.31 19.09 52.31
CA ILE A 804 -9.77 19.29 52.36
C ILE A 804 -10.51 18.12 51.71
N LEU A 805 -9.89 17.49 50.70
CA LEU A 805 -10.42 16.34 49.98
C LEU A 805 -9.98 14.99 50.58
N ALA A 806 -9.37 15.01 51.76
CA ALA A 806 -8.85 13.81 52.42
C ALA A 806 -9.98 12.79 52.65
N SER A 807 -9.72 11.55 52.25
CA SER A 807 -10.65 10.45 52.40
C SER A 807 -10.56 9.84 53.80
N THR A 808 -11.69 9.37 54.32
CA THR A 808 -11.75 8.61 55.58
C THR A 808 -11.49 7.12 55.39
N THR A 809 -11.58 6.64 54.14
CA THR A 809 -11.47 5.22 53.79
C THR A 809 -10.19 4.88 53.03
N LEU A 810 -9.46 5.90 52.56
CA LEU A 810 -8.25 5.74 51.74
C LEU A 810 -7.08 6.52 52.33
N PRO A 811 -5.83 6.04 52.16
CA PRO A 811 -4.63 6.77 52.56
C PRO A 811 -4.31 7.88 51.55
N GLY A 812 -5.20 8.87 51.44
CA GLY A 812 -5.08 9.98 50.49
C GLY A 812 -6.35 10.80 50.34
N TRP A 813 -6.53 11.42 49.17
CA TRP A 813 -7.70 12.22 48.83
C TRP A 813 -8.54 11.51 47.77
N SER A 814 -9.84 11.79 47.73
CA SER A 814 -10.74 11.22 46.73
C SER A 814 -11.96 12.10 46.47
N LEU A 815 -12.53 12.04 45.28
CA LEU A 815 -13.80 12.66 44.94
C LEU A 815 -14.57 11.81 43.92
N VAL A 816 -15.88 12.02 43.88
CA VAL A 816 -16.76 11.47 42.84
C VAL A 816 -17.46 12.55 42.05
N SER A 817 -17.81 12.23 40.82
CA SER A 817 -18.64 13.10 39.97
C SER A 817 -19.47 12.26 39.01
N THR A 818 -20.65 12.76 38.66
CA THR A 818 -21.45 12.20 37.57
C THR A 818 -21.59 13.22 36.46
N GLY A 819 -21.24 12.84 35.23
CA GLY A 819 -21.49 13.60 34.01
C GLY A 819 -22.64 12.99 33.21
N LEU A 820 -23.45 13.84 32.57
CA LEU A 820 -24.47 13.43 31.61
C LEU A 820 -23.92 13.58 30.19
N THR A 821 -24.09 12.54 29.37
CA THR A 821 -23.83 12.55 27.93
C THR A 821 -25.14 12.36 27.17
N GLU A 822 -25.15 12.60 25.85
CA GLU A 822 -26.33 12.29 25.02
C GLU A 822 -26.72 10.80 25.07
N SER A 823 -25.73 9.92 25.29
CA SER A 823 -25.86 8.47 25.29
C SER A 823 -26.16 7.84 26.65
N GLY A 824 -26.01 8.57 27.76
CA GLY A 824 -26.14 8.00 29.10
C GLY A 824 -25.51 8.86 30.19
N LYS A 825 -25.03 8.20 31.25
CA LYS A 825 -24.30 8.87 32.34
C LYS A 825 -22.92 8.25 32.54
N VAL A 826 -21.97 9.05 32.96
CA VAL A 826 -20.60 8.61 33.27
C VAL A 826 -20.28 8.98 34.70
N ASN A 827 -19.83 8.00 35.48
CA ASN A 827 -19.40 8.23 36.85
C ASN A 827 -17.89 8.24 36.90
N TRP A 828 -17.35 9.32 37.46
CA TRP A 828 -15.96 9.51 37.77
C TRP A 828 -15.71 9.17 39.23
N PHE A 829 -14.64 8.43 39.47
CA PHE A 829 -13.98 8.36 40.77
C PHE A 829 -12.51 8.73 40.57
N ILE A 830 -12.06 9.75 41.30
CA ILE A 830 -10.71 10.28 41.19
C ILE A 830 -10.10 10.24 42.58
N ALA A 831 -8.91 9.67 42.71
CA ALA A 831 -8.21 9.59 43.98
C ALA A 831 -6.70 9.73 43.78
N GLY A 832 -6.00 10.11 44.85
CA GLY A 832 -4.55 10.20 44.83
C GLY A 832 -3.93 10.27 46.21
N THR A 833 -2.61 10.17 46.25
CA THR A 833 -1.82 10.27 47.48
C THR A 833 -1.69 11.73 47.94
N PRO A 834 -1.48 11.99 49.24
CA PRO A 834 -1.22 13.34 49.73
C PRO A 834 0.13 13.88 49.22
N VAL A 835 0.32 15.21 49.25
CA VAL A 835 1.53 15.87 48.73
C VAL A 835 2.80 15.48 49.49
N ASP A 836 2.70 15.14 50.78
CA ASP A 836 3.80 14.75 51.66
C ASP A 836 4.05 13.23 51.72
N TRP A 837 3.46 12.47 50.79
CA TRP A 837 3.60 11.03 50.69
C TRP A 837 5.06 10.59 50.60
N LYS A 838 5.44 9.58 51.41
CA LYS A 838 6.82 9.07 51.47
C LYS A 838 7.13 8.01 50.41
N GLY A 839 6.10 7.36 49.86
CA GLY A 839 6.22 6.35 48.82
C GLY A 839 6.15 6.94 47.42
N THR A 840 5.84 6.10 46.43
CA THR A 840 5.58 6.58 45.07
C THR A 840 4.23 7.31 45.05
N PRO A 841 4.16 8.60 44.68
CA PRO A 841 2.90 9.32 44.64
C PRO A 841 2.09 8.85 43.43
N VAL A 842 0.81 8.54 43.63
CA VAL A 842 -0.06 7.99 42.59
C VAL A 842 -1.35 8.78 42.45
N VAL A 843 -1.87 8.83 41.22
CA VAL A 843 -3.20 9.32 40.91
C VAL A 843 -3.95 8.24 40.14
N LEU A 844 -5.20 8.02 40.53
CA LEU A 844 -6.11 7.04 39.97
C LEU A 844 -7.36 7.76 39.45
N VAL A 845 -7.74 7.45 38.22
CA VAL A 845 -9.01 7.86 37.62
C VAL A 845 -9.76 6.63 37.16
N VAL A 846 -11.00 6.50 37.60
CA VAL A 846 -11.96 5.49 37.14
C VAL A 846 -13.12 6.22 36.48
N ALA A 847 -13.44 5.85 35.25
CA ALA A 847 -14.57 6.38 34.49
C ALA A 847 -15.46 5.21 34.04
N LEU A 848 -16.68 5.13 34.56
CA LEU A 848 -17.63 4.05 34.24
C LEU A 848 -18.89 4.60 33.56
N GLU A 849 -19.19 4.06 32.39
CA GLU A 849 -20.40 4.35 31.61
C GLU A 849 -21.60 3.57 32.19
N ASP A 850 -22.72 4.26 32.39
CA ASP A 850 -24.01 3.74 32.87
C ASP A 850 -23.95 2.93 34.18
N ALA A 851 -22.89 3.10 34.96
CA ALA A 851 -22.72 2.47 36.26
C ALA A 851 -23.40 3.25 37.40
N THR A 852 -23.33 2.69 38.61
CA THR A 852 -23.67 3.42 39.84
C THR A 852 -22.43 4.09 40.43
N THR A 853 -22.59 5.24 41.09
CA THR A 853 -21.51 5.93 41.80
C THR A 853 -20.81 5.01 42.79
N ASN A 854 -21.59 4.25 43.57
CA ASN A 854 -21.06 3.30 44.56
C ASN A 854 -20.15 2.23 43.95
N LEU A 855 -20.45 1.77 42.73
CA LEU A 855 -19.59 0.81 42.03
C LEU A 855 -18.25 1.44 41.65
N SER A 856 -18.26 2.69 41.17
CA SER A 856 -17.05 3.43 40.81
C SER A 856 -16.16 3.67 42.03
N ILE A 857 -16.76 4.03 43.18
CA ILE A 857 -16.06 4.17 44.46
C ILE A 857 -15.43 2.85 44.88
N LYS A 858 -16.19 1.75 44.83
CA LYS A 858 -15.70 0.42 45.23
C LYS A 858 -14.49 0.01 44.40
N ILE A 859 -14.61 0.08 43.07
CA ILE A 859 -13.54 -0.28 42.13
C ILE A 859 -12.30 0.59 42.38
N GLY A 860 -12.49 1.91 42.49
CA GLY A 860 -11.37 2.82 42.72
C GLY A 860 -10.69 2.64 44.06
N THR A 861 -11.46 2.34 45.12
CA THR A 861 -10.94 2.07 46.47
C THR A 861 -10.12 0.78 46.51
N GLU A 862 -10.62 -0.29 45.87
CA GLU A 862 -9.89 -1.56 45.76
C GLU A 862 -8.59 -1.38 44.97
N MET A 863 -8.65 -0.63 43.87
CA MET A 863 -7.50 -0.41 42.99
C MET A 863 -6.39 0.43 43.65
N ILE A 864 -6.73 1.53 44.33
CA ILE A 864 -5.73 2.36 45.00
C ILE A 864 -5.09 1.63 46.20
N ASN A 865 -5.87 0.84 46.94
CA ASN A 865 -5.33 0.00 48.03
C ASN A 865 -4.39 -1.08 47.48
N ALA A 866 -4.72 -1.70 46.35
CA ALA A 866 -3.83 -2.64 45.67
C ALA A 866 -2.51 -1.97 45.28
N ALA A 867 -2.56 -0.76 44.72
CA ALA A 867 -1.36 -0.01 44.37
C ALA A 867 -0.49 0.36 45.58
N VAL A 868 -1.09 0.90 46.64
CA VAL A 868 -0.36 1.27 47.88
C VAL A 868 0.32 0.06 48.52
N ASN A 869 -0.29 -1.14 48.46
CA ASN A 869 0.28 -2.36 49.01
C ASN A 869 1.34 -3.03 48.11
N THR A 870 1.34 -2.73 46.81
CA THR A 870 2.23 -3.38 45.82
C THR A 870 3.47 -2.53 45.51
N ILE A 871 3.35 -1.21 45.63
CA ILE A 871 4.37 -0.24 45.22
C ILE A 871 5.27 0.19 46.41
N ASN A 872 4.73 0.16 47.63
CA ASN A 872 5.48 0.40 48.88
C ASN A 872 5.91 -0.93 49.49
#